data_AF-A0AAU4EDE0-F1
#
_entry.id   AF-A0AAU4EDE0-F1
#
_cell.length_a   1.000
_cell.length_b   1.000
_cell.length_c   1.000
_cell.angle_alpha   90.00
_cell.angle_beta   90.00
_cell.angle_gamma   90.00
#
_symmetry.space_group_name_H-M   'P 1'
#
loop_
_entity.id
_entity.type
_entity.pdbx_description
1 polymer ?
#
loop_
_entity_poly.entity_id
_entity_poly.type
_entity_poly.pdbx_seq_one_letter_code
_entity_poly.pdbx_strand_id
1 'polypeptide(L)'
;MSYVEDPAPGHGSVPPRAAFTSDAPALSLSGTWRFRLSPAVAAAPAGVERDDFDDSAWDELPVPSMWQLHGYGKPAYTNVHYPFPVDPPHVPSDNPTGDHRRRFDLPASWPAGPAVLRFDGIDSCARIWLNGTELGVTKGSRLPSEFEVGPLLRPRDNVLAVRVHQWSAGSYLEDQDMWWLSGIFRDVTLLARPAGGIGDYWVRADYDHTTGLGTVRVETDADALLSIPELGVSDHPAGLPLALPVEPWSAESPRLYDGSLSTAAERVPVRIGFRTVTIDDGQLKVNGRRLLLRGVNRHEHHPRTGRVVPRDVALADVLLMKRHHVNAVRTSHYPPDPAFLELCDEYGLWVIDECDLETHGFGPLDWEGNPSAEPLWADAYLDRMRRTVERDKNRPSVILWSLGNESHTGPNLERMAEWTRHRDPTRPVHYEGDHECSYVDVHSRMYATHAEVESIGLREDGNARRRDLPFLLCEYGHAMGNGPGGLLEYRELFERYPNCQGGFVWEWLDHGLLAGDHFAYGGDFGETIHDGNFVIDGLVFPDRTPSPGLGEFAKIIEPVRIETGPDGIRVSNHYDFVSTAHLTFTWVLEDEGITVADGVLDVPVVHSGQSVGVPLPRLPVTGGETWLTVSASLTSAAAWAPAGHVVGWVSCRCRPRPPSSDRRVAARCSAPQAGCCWVPASSTP
;
A
#
# COMPACT_ATOMS: atom_id res chain seq x y z
N MET A 1 -18.10 -23.27 24.55
CA MET A 1 -17.75 -22.75 23.22
C MET A 1 -16.41 -23.34 22.83
N SER A 2 -16.24 -23.82 21.59
CA SER A 2 -14.93 -24.30 21.12
C SER A 2 -13.99 -23.10 20.91
N TYR A 3 -12.65 -23.30 20.89
CA TYR A 3 -11.71 -22.19 20.64
C TYR A 3 -11.86 -21.59 19.22
N VAL A 4 -12.45 -22.36 18.29
CA VAL A 4 -12.72 -21.94 16.91
C VAL A 4 -13.86 -20.92 16.85
N GLU A 5 -14.88 -21.08 17.71
CA GLU A 5 -16.04 -20.18 17.83
C GLU A 5 -15.88 -19.15 18.96
N ASP A 6 -14.75 -19.14 19.67
CA ASP A 6 -14.48 -18.13 20.69
C ASP A 6 -14.23 -16.78 19.99
N PRO A 7 -14.89 -15.67 20.35
CA PRO A 7 -14.62 -14.36 19.75
C PRO A 7 -13.37 -13.67 20.33
N ALA A 8 -12.76 -14.20 21.40
CA ALA A 8 -11.55 -13.63 22.00
C ALA A 8 -10.31 -13.72 21.06
N PRO A 9 -9.29 -12.84 21.22
CA PRO A 9 -8.13 -12.71 20.32
C PRO A 9 -7.17 -13.92 20.20
N GLY A 10 -7.46 -15.03 20.87
CA GLY A 10 -6.54 -16.16 21.04
C GLY A 10 -5.82 -16.08 22.39
N HIS A 11 -4.94 -17.04 22.66
CA HIS A 11 -4.21 -17.13 23.93
C HIS A 11 -2.82 -17.75 23.74
N GLY A 12 -1.94 -17.50 24.71
CA GLY A 12 -0.59 -18.08 24.76
C GLY A 12 0.48 -17.25 24.05
N SER A 13 0.10 -16.30 23.21
CA SER A 13 1.06 -15.38 22.58
C SER A 13 1.65 -14.40 23.60
N VAL A 14 2.90 -14.00 23.38
CA VAL A 14 3.54 -12.89 24.11
C VAL A 14 3.00 -11.54 23.60
N PRO A 15 3.18 -10.45 24.37
CA PRO A 15 2.76 -9.12 23.93
C PRO A 15 3.34 -8.74 22.56
N PRO A 16 2.57 -8.04 21.70
CA PRO A 16 3.04 -7.64 20.38
C PRO A 16 4.19 -6.63 20.48
N ARG A 17 5.10 -6.70 19.50
CA ARG A 17 6.31 -5.89 19.40
C ARG A 17 6.66 -5.59 17.95
N ALA A 18 7.61 -4.67 17.73
CA ALA A 18 8.07 -4.28 16.41
C ALA A 18 8.62 -5.48 15.62
N ALA A 19 8.40 -5.47 14.30
CA ALA A 19 9.08 -6.38 13.40
C ALA A 19 10.53 -5.91 13.20
N PHE A 20 11.49 -6.69 13.70
CA PHE A 20 12.91 -6.45 13.49
C PHE A 20 13.70 -7.76 13.46
N THR A 21 14.85 -7.71 12.79
CA THR A 21 15.89 -8.73 12.89
C THR A 21 16.99 -8.21 13.81
N SER A 22 17.80 -9.12 14.36
CA SER A 22 18.97 -8.78 15.17
C SER A 22 20.10 -9.76 14.89
N ASP A 23 21.23 -9.57 15.55
CA ASP A 23 22.32 -10.57 15.56
C ASP A 23 22.02 -11.78 16.47
N ALA A 24 20.88 -11.81 17.15
CA ALA A 24 20.43 -12.98 17.89
C ALA A 24 20.17 -14.15 16.92
N PRO A 25 20.54 -15.39 17.30
CA PRO A 25 20.32 -16.56 16.46
C PRO A 25 18.85 -16.75 16.06
N ALA A 26 18.61 -16.91 14.77
CA ALA A 26 17.30 -17.22 14.19
C ALA A 26 17.37 -18.49 13.34
N LEU A 27 16.29 -19.25 13.32
CA LEU A 27 16.13 -20.45 12.51
C LEU A 27 14.79 -20.38 11.79
N SER A 28 14.82 -20.24 10.47
CA SER A 28 13.61 -20.39 9.65
C SER A 28 13.15 -21.85 9.72
N LEU A 29 11.86 -22.04 9.94
CA LEU A 29 11.17 -23.32 9.88
C LEU A 29 10.34 -23.47 8.59
N SER A 30 10.37 -22.47 7.71
CA SER A 30 9.84 -22.54 6.35
C SER A 30 10.49 -23.71 5.58
N GLY A 31 9.74 -24.32 4.67
CA GLY A 31 10.15 -25.51 3.91
C GLY A 31 9.03 -26.52 3.80
N THR A 32 9.37 -27.80 3.62
CA THR A 32 8.39 -28.87 3.45
C THR A 32 7.92 -29.44 4.78
N TRP A 33 6.61 -29.41 5.02
CA TRP A 33 5.96 -29.93 6.23
C TRP A 33 5.08 -31.12 5.88
N ARG A 34 4.88 -32.05 6.83
CA ARG A 34 3.84 -33.09 6.69
C ARG A 34 2.48 -32.42 6.82
N PHE A 35 1.56 -32.77 5.95
CA PHE A 35 0.26 -32.11 5.87
C PHE A 35 -0.88 -33.11 5.66
N ARG A 36 -2.03 -32.79 6.26
CA ARG A 36 -3.28 -33.49 6.02
C ARG A 36 -4.47 -32.54 6.13
N LEU A 37 -5.40 -32.62 5.19
CA LEU A 37 -6.67 -31.90 5.26
C LEU A 37 -7.80 -32.82 5.75
N SER A 38 -8.49 -32.43 6.82
CA SER A 38 -9.77 -33.00 7.24
C SER A 38 -10.92 -32.09 6.77
N PRO A 39 -12.08 -32.65 6.36
CA PRO A 39 -13.19 -31.86 5.83
C PRO A 39 -13.94 -31.04 6.91
N ALA A 40 -13.78 -31.40 8.17
CA ALA A 40 -14.44 -30.77 9.31
C ALA A 40 -13.59 -30.89 10.57
N VAL A 41 -13.83 -30.01 11.55
CA VAL A 41 -13.17 -30.03 12.87
C VAL A 41 -13.35 -31.38 13.58
N ALA A 42 -14.55 -31.96 13.52
CA ALA A 42 -14.86 -33.25 14.15
C ALA A 42 -14.17 -34.45 13.47
N ALA A 43 -13.72 -34.29 12.22
CA ALA A 43 -13.01 -35.32 11.46
C ALA A 43 -11.49 -35.21 11.59
N ALA A 44 -10.97 -34.19 12.27
CA ALA A 44 -9.54 -34.07 12.56
C ALA A 44 -9.10 -35.13 13.59
N PRO A 45 -7.90 -35.72 13.43
CA PRO A 45 -7.44 -36.80 14.28
C PRO A 45 -7.10 -36.26 15.68
N ALA A 46 -7.29 -37.09 16.70
CA ALA A 46 -6.75 -36.82 18.02
C ALA A 46 -5.26 -37.17 18.08
N GLY A 47 -4.50 -36.49 18.96
CA GLY A 47 -3.12 -36.85 19.26
C GLY A 47 -2.08 -36.34 18.27
N VAL A 48 -2.42 -35.39 17.39
CA VAL A 48 -1.49 -34.77 16.41
C VAL A 48 -0.39 -33.97 17.10
N GLU A 49 -0.55 -33.62 18.36
CA GLU A 49 0.45 -32.96 19.18
C GLU A 49 1.57 -33.90 19.63
N ARG A 50 1.31 -35.22 19.66
CA ARG A 50 2.23 -36.20 20.26
C ARG A 50 3.47 -36.44 19.40
N ASP A 51 4.59 -36.59 20.08
CA ASP A 51 5.90 -36.91 19.49
C ASP A 51 5.87 -38.24 18.70
N ASP A 52 5.13 -39.23 19.22
CA ASP A 52 5.05 -40.60 18.71
C ASP A 52 3.93 -40.83 17.69
N PHE A 53 3.18 -39.78 17.33
CA PHE A 53 2.14 -39.89 16.33
C PHE A 53 2.75 -40.19 14.94
N ASP A 54 2.18 -41.20 14.29
CA ASP A 54 2.62 -41.64 12.98
C ASP A 54 2.01 -40.76 11.87
N ASP A 55 2.86 -39.90 11.32
CA ASP A 55 2.57 -39.01 10.18
C ASP A 55 3.21 -39.52 8.88
N SER A 56 3.72 -40.75 8.82
CA SER A 56 4.47 -41.24 7.64
C SER A 56 3.61 -41.37 6.38
N ALA A 57 2.30 -41.52 6.55
CA ALA A 57 1.34 -41.61 5.46
C ALA A 57 0.79 -40.24 5.02
N TRP A 58 1.22 -39.15 5.66
CA TRP A 58 0.75 -37.80 5.32
C TRP A 58 1.50 -37.27 4.10
N ASP A 59 0.79 -36.45 3.33
CA ASP A 59 1.35 -35.73 2.21
C ASP A 59 2.37 -34.67 2.69
N GLU A 60 3.01 -34.01 1.73
CA GLU A 60 3.94 -32.91 1.97
C GLU A 60 3.38 -31.62 1.39
N LEU A 61 3.48 -30.52 2.14
CA LEU A 61 3.06 -29.17 1.73
C LEU A 61 4.18 -28.17 2.04
N PRO A 62 4.52 -27.25 1.12
CA PRO A 62 5.42 -26.15 1.45
C PRO A 62 4.77 -25.21 2.47
N VAL A 63 5.55 -24.67 3.39
CA VAL A 63 5.19 -23.59 4.30
C VAL A 63 6.24 -22.50 4.12
N PRO A 64 5.87 -21.25 3.77
CA PRO A 64 4.50 -20.75 3.64
C PRO A 64 3.74 -21.24 2.39
N SER A 65 2.42 -21.42 2.49
CA SER A 65 1.52 -21.67 1.35
C SER A 65 0.03 -21.44 1.67
N MET A 66 -0.78 -21.33 0.60
CA MET A 66 -2.24 -21.48 0.66
C MET A 66 -2.61 -22.88 0.18
N TRP A 67 -3.16 -23.74 1.03
CA TRP A 67 -3.28 -25.17 0.71
C TRP A 67 -4.21 -25.43 -0.50
N GLN A 68 -5.16 -24.53 -0.77
CA GLN A 68 -6.06 -24.61 -1.93
C GLN A 68 -5.30 -24.56 -3.26
N LEU A 69 -4.15 -23.88 -3.29
CA LEU A 69 -3.29 -23.77 -4.47
C LEU A 69 -2.33 -24.96 -4.61
N HIS A 70 -2.38 -25.90 -3.68
CA HIS A 70 -1.65 -27.17 -3.70
C HIS A 70 -2.58 -28.38 -3.84
N GLY A 71 -3.84 -28.16 -4.23
CA GLY A 71 -4.80 -29.22 -4.54
C GLY A 71 -5.68 -29.68 -3.37
N TYR A 72 -5.64 -29.00 -2.23
CA TYR A 72 -6.45 -29.33 -1.07
C TYR A 72 -7.67 -28.41 -0.96
N GLY A 73 -8.87 -28.93 -1.22
CA GLY A 73 -10.04 -28.05 -1.34
C GLY A 73 -9.95 -27.15 -2.56
N LYS A 74 -10.59 -25.97 -2.51
CA LYS A 74 -10.66 -25.04 -3.65
C LYS A 74 -10.66 -23.59 -3.18
N PRO A 75 -10.07 -22.66 -3.96
CA PRO A 75 -10.27 -21.23 -3.77
C PRO A 75 -11.77 -20.88 -3.80
N ALA A 76 -12.16 -19.85 -3.06
CA ALA A 76 -13.48 -19.27 -3.16
C ALA A 76 -13.39 -17.75 -3.16
N TYR A 77 -14.09 -17.07 -4.06
CA TYR A 77 -14.14 -15.61 -4.09
C TYR A 77 -15.54 -15.09 -3.77
N THR A 78 -15.62 -14.16 -2.81
CA THR A 78 -16.80 -13.31 -2.57
C THR A 78 -16.33 -11.88 -2.33
N ASN A 79 -17.17 -10.91 -2.68
CA ASN A 79 -17.00 -9.50 -2.36
C ASN A 79 -17.62 -9.24 -0.97
N VAL A 80 -18.93 -8.96 -0.91
CA VAL A 80 -19.63 -8.60 0.33
C VAL A 80 -20.20 -9.82 1.07
N HIS A 81 -20.54 -10.89 0.36
CA HIS A 81 -21.28 -11.99 0.96
C HIS A 81 -20.36 -12.99 1.63
N TYR A 82 -20.55 -13.24 2.94
CA TYR A 82 -19.91 -14.39 3.58
C TYR A 82 -20.23 -15.71 2.84
N PRO A 83 -19.24 -16.60 2.64
CA PRO A 83 -19.45 -17.90 2.00
C PRO A 83 -20.07 -18.95 2.95
N PHE A 84 -20.56 -18.52 4.11
CA PHE A 84 -21.22 -19.34 5.14
C PHE A 84 -22.34 -18.52 5.82
N PRO A 85 -23.30 -19.18 6.53
CA PRO A 85 -24.37 -18.47 7.23
C PRO A 85 -23.87 -17.45 8.26
N VAL A 86 -24.47 -16.26 8.28
CA VAL A 86 -24.13 -15.21 9.24
C VAL A 86 -24.87 -15.45 10.56
N ASP A 87 -24.21 -16.13 11.50
CA ASP A 87 -24.70 -16.47 12.85
C ASP A 87 -23.55 -16.37 13.87
N PRO A 88 -22.95 -15.18 14.06
CA PRO A 88 -21.75 -15.04 14.90
C PRO A 88 -22.02 -15.45 16.37
N PRO A 89 -21.08 -16.16 17.02
CA PRO A 89 -19.74 -16.52 16.56
C PRO A 89 -19.64 -17.95 15.97
N HIS A 90 -20.76 -18.53 15.54
CA HIS A 90 -20.83 -19.91 15.06
C HIS A 90 -20.19 -20.09 13.68
N VAL A 91 -19.57 -21.24 13.45
CA VAL A 91 -18.91 -21.57 12.17
C VAL A 91 -19.62 -22.74 11.48
N PRO A 92 -19.53 -22.86 10.14
CA PRO A 92 -20.10 -24.00 9.45
C PRO A 92 -19.52 -25.34 9.94
N SER A 93 -20.34 -26.39 9.92
CA SER A 93 -19.90 -27.75 10.28
C SER A 93 -18.86 -28.30 9.28
N ASP A 94 -19.04 -28.01 7.99
CA ASP A 94 -18.04 -28.24 6.96
C ASP A 94 -16.98 -27.13 7.06
N ASN A 95 -15.91 -27.43 7.79
CA ASN A 95 -14.83 -26.50 8.08
C ASN A 95 -13.48 -27.17 7.82
N PRO A 96 -12.92 -26.98 6.61
CA PRO A 96 -11.63 -27.53 6.23
C PRO A 96 -10.57 -27.23 7.29
N THR A 97 -9.96 -28.30 7.80
CA THR A 97 -9.02 -28.26 8.92
C THR A 97 -7.71 -28.91 8.50
N GLY A 98 -6.67 -28.10 8.35
CA GLY A 98 -5.33 -28.52 7.93
C GLY A 98 -4.41 -28.78 9.12
N ASP A 99 -3.99 -30.03 9.30
CA ASP A 99 -2.95 -30.38 10.25
C ASP A 99 -1.57 -30.33 9.58
N HIS A 100 -0.64 -29.57 10.17
CA HIS A 100 0.74 -29.44 9.72
C HIS A 100 1.68 -29.99 10.80
N ARG A 101 2.69 -30.76 10.41
CA ARG A 101 3.72 -31.29 11.32
C ARG A 101 5.13 -31.10 10.75
N ARG A 102 6.05 -30.63 11.59
CA ARG A 102 7.44 -30.41 11.24
C ARG A 102 8.37 -30.93 12.33
N ARG A 103 9.26 -31.85 11.93
CA ARG A 103 10.40 -32.27 12.77
C ARG A 103 11.62 -31.40 12.47
N PHE A 104 12.32 -30.88 13.48
CA PHE A 104 13.53 -30.08 13.27
C PHE A 104 14.58 -30.25 14.38
N ASP A 105 15.84 -30.08 13.99
CA ASP A 105 17.00 -30.07 14.88
C ASP A 105 17.47 -28.62 15.07
N LEU A 106 18.00 -28.32 16.25
CA LEU A 106 18.66 -27.04 16.49
C LEU A 106 20.09 -27.08 15.92
N PRO A 107 20.59 -25.97 15.35
CA PRO A 107 22.00 -25.84 15.06
C PRO A 107 22.85 -26.10 16.31
N ALA A 108 24.03 -26.70 16.16
CA ALA A 108 24.92 -26.98 17.30
C ALA A 108 25.34 -25.71 18.06
N SER A 109 25.28 -24.54 17.39
CA SER A 109 25.56 -23.22 17.95
C SER A 109 24.33 -22.53 18.57
N TRP A 110 23.16 -23.18 18.62
CA TRP A 110 21.96 -22.57 19.18
C TRP A 110 22.14 -22.31 20.69
N PRO A 111 21.88 -21.09 21.16
CA PRO A 111 22.11 -20.75 22.56
C PRO A 111 21.07 -21.42 23.46
N ALA A 112 21.49 -21.84 24.64
CA ALA A 112 20.55 -22.19 25.70
C ALA A 112 19.90 -20.91 26.26
N GLY A 113 18.60 -20.96 26.54
CA GLY A 113 17.90 -19.84 27.17
C GLY A 113 16.53 -19.55 26.57
N PRO A 114 16.01 -18.33 26.78
CA PRO A 114 14.73 -17.90 26.23
C PRO A 114 14.75 -17.91 24.70
N ALA A 115 13.62 -18.28 24.12
CA ALA A 115 13.41 -18.31 22.68
C ALA A 115 11.92 -18.22 22.41
N VAL A 116 11.56 -17.56 21.31
CA VAL A 116 10.17 -17.46 20.84
C VAL A 116 10.01 -18.12 19.49
N LEU A 117 8.88 -18.79 19.30
CA LEU A 117 8.41 -19.27 18.00
C LEU A 117 7.47 -18.22 17.42
N ARG A 118 7.83 -17.65 16.27
CA ARG A 118 7.08 -16.61 15.57
C ARG A 118 6.37 -17.20 14.35
N PHE A 119 5.11 -16.83 14.19
CA PHE A 119 4.32 -17.00 12.97
C PHE A 119 3.94 -15.62 12.45
N ASP A 120 4.29 -15.29 11.21
CA ASP A 120 3.99 -13.98 10.63
C ASP A 120 2.58 -13.86 10.02
N GLY A 121 1.90 -15.00 9.79
CA GLY A 121 0.54 -15.04 9.27
C GLY A 121 0.00 -16.47 9.13
N ILE A 122 -1.19 -16.71 9.69
CA ILE A 122 -1.91 -17.99 9.60
C ILE A 122 -3.40 -17.69 9.38
N ASP A 123 -3.95 -18.21 8.30
CA ASP A 123 -5.36 -18.00 7.96
C ASP A 123 -6.22 -19.24 8.31
N SER A 124 -7.25 -19.18 9.16
CA SER A 124 -7.70 -18.02 9.97
C SER A 124 -7.60 -18.20 11.49
N CYS A 125 -7.61 -19.44 11.97
CA CYS A 125 -7.44 -19.77 13.38
C CYS A 125 -6.57 -21.02 13.51
N ALA A 126 -5.57 -20.99 14.39
CA ALA A 126 -4.71 -22.14 14.59
C ALA A 126 -4.47 -22.47 16.06
N ARG A 127 -4.35 -23.76 16.35
CA ARG A 127 -3.87 -24.28 17.64
C ARG A 127 -2.50 -24.90 17.44
N ILE A 128 -1.58 -24.59 18.35
CA ILE A 128 -0.15 -24.80 18.15
C ILE A 128 0.44 -25.60 19.31
N TRP A 129 1.27 -26.60 18.97
CA TRP A 129 1.99 -27.42 19.94
C TRP A 129 3.46 -27.57 19.57
N LEU A 130 4.31 -27.60 20.58
CA LEU A 130 5.71 -27.99 20.46
C LEU A 130 6.00 -29.13 21.43
N ASN A 131 6.53 -30.24 20.91
CA ASN A 131 6.93 -31.40 21.71
C ASN A 131 5.81 -31.91 22.64
N GLY A 132 4.58 -32.02 22.10
CA GLY A 132 3.38 -32.42 22.84
C GLY A 132 2.76 -31.34 23.74
N THR A 133 3.42 -30.21 23.94
CA THR A 133 2.96 -29.12 24.81
C THR A 133 2.22 -28.07 24.00
N GLU A 134 0.99 -27.73 24.39
CA GLU A 134 0.24 -26.64 23.77
C GLU A 134 0.91 -25.29 24.06
N LEU A 135 1.16 -24.52 23.01
CA LEU A 135 1.63 -23.15 23.11
C LEU A 135 0.46 -22.18 23.20
N GLY A 136 -0.59 -22.40 22.40
CA GLY A 136 -1.78 -21.57 22.42
C GLY A 136 -2.61 -21.61 21.13
N VAL A 137 -3.44 -20.58 20.95
CA VAL A 137 -4.33 -20.38 19.81
C VAL A 137 -4.12 -18.99 19.19
N THR A 138 -4.01 -18.91 17.87
CA THR A 138 -3.87 -17.65 17.12
C THR A 138 -5.13 -17.32 16.33
N LYS A 139 -5.45 -16.03 16.24
CA LYS A 139 -6.43 -15.41 15.33
C LYS A 139 -5.88 -14.09 14.79
N GLY A 140 -6.53 -13.49 13.80
CA GLY A 140 -6.01 -12.31 13.11
C GLY A 140 -5.02 -12.74 12.05
N SER A 141 -5.53 -13.11 10.89
CA SER A 141 -4.83 -13.91 9.90
C SER A 141 -3.54 -13.26 9.40
N ARG A 142 -3.55 -11.94 9.24
CA ARG A 142 -2.43 -11.17 8.68
C ARG A 142 -1.53 -10.55 9.76
N LEU A 143 -1.72 -10.94 11.01
CA LEU A 143 -1.02 -10.39 12.17
C LEU A 143 -0.06 -11.43 12.78
N PRO A 144 1.16 -11.02 13.19
CA PRO A 144 2.11 -11.97 13.75
C PRO A 144 1.69 -12.44 15.15
N SER A 145 2.15 -13.64 15.52
CA SER A 145 2.03 -14.21 16.87
C SER A 145 3.34 -14.84 17.29
N GLU A 146 3.76 -14.61 18.54
CA GLU A 146 4.99 -15.16 19.11
C GLU A 146 4.70 -15.95 20.39
N PHE A 147 5.34 -17.10 20.58
CA PHE A 147 5.15 -17.99 21.72
C PHE A 147 6.46 -18.31 22.40
N GLU A 148 6.54 -18.21 23.73
CA GLU A 148 7.71 -18.65 24.49
C GLU A 148 7.90 -20.17 24.38
N VAL A 149 9.06 -20.59 23.90
CA VAL A 149 9.38 -22.01 23.65
C VAL A 149 10.71 -22.45 24.24
N GLY A 150 11.54 -21.52 24.73
CA GLY A 150 12.88 -21.82 25.27
C GLY A 150 12.97 -23.06 26.16
N PRO A 151 12.12 -23.20 27.21
CA PRO A 151 12.12 -24.36 28.11
C PRO A 151 11.67 -25.69 27.46
N LEU A 152 11.00 -25.64 26.31
CA LEU A 152 10.44 -26.80 25.60
C LEU A 152 11.40 -27.34 24.53
N LEU A 153 12.36 -26.53 24.09
CA LEU A 153 13.28 -26.88 23.02
C LEU A 153 14.24 -28.01 23.42
N ARG A 154 14.45 -28.93 22.48
CA ARG A 154 15.41 -30.03 22.56
C ARG A 154 16.52 -29.80 21.54
N PRO A 155 17.76 -30.30 21.74
CA PRO A 155 18.81 -30.19 20.73
C PRO A 155 18.45 -30.84 19.39
N ARG A 156 17.68 -31.93 19.42
CA ARG A 156 17.24 -32.70 18.25
C ARG A 156 15.80 -33.16 18.40
N ASP A 157 15.21 -33.55 17.28
CA ASP A 157 13.90 -34.20 17.19
C ASP A 157 12.78 -33.37 17.84
N ASN A 158 12.81 -32.04 17.67
CA ASN A 158 11.67 -31.20 18.04
C ASN A 158 10.52 -31.46 17.07
N VAL A 159 9.30 -31.54 17.58
CA VAL A 159 8.08 -31.71 16.80
C VAL A 159 7.19 -30.49 16.98
N LEU A 160 7.07 -29.70 15.93
CA LEU A 160 6.08 -28.62 15.83
C LEU A 160 4.83 -29.17 15.14
N ALA A 161 3.68 -29.06 15.79
CA ALA A 161 2.38 -29.41 15.23
C ALA A 161 1.48 -28.18 15.24
N VAL A 162 0.79 -27.93 14.13
CA VAL A 162 -0.11 -26.78 13.96
C VAL A 162 -1.39 -27.25 13.29
N ARG A 163 -2.52 -27.05 13.95
CA ARG A 163 -3.85 -27.30 13.39
C ARG A 163 -4.46 -25.99 12.97
N VAL A 164 -4.75 -25.82 11.69
CA VAL A 164 -5.31 -24.59 11.11
C VAL A 164 -6.75 -24.86 10.65
N HIS A 165 -7.65 -23.94 10.94
CA HIS A 165 -9.05 -23.96 10.51
C HIS A 165 -9.30 -22.84 9.51
N GLN A 166 -10.01 -23.17 8.42
CA GLN A 166 -10.41 -22.18 7.43
C GLN A 166 -11.41 -21.18 8.04
N TRP A 167 -12.46 -21.70 8.68
CA TRP A 167 -13.48 -20.87 9.32
C TRP A 167 -13.28 -20.79 10.83
N SER A 168 -13.39 -19.58 11.37
CA SER A 168 -13.38 -19.31 12.80
C SER A 168 -14.29 -18.12 13.11
N ALA A 169 -14.52 -17.84 14.39
CA ALA A 169 -15.13 -16.57 14.81
C ALA A 169 -14.37 -15.36 14.20
N GLY A 170 -13.05 -15.48 14.02
CA GLY A 170 -12.23 -14.45 13.37
C GLY A 170 -12.60 -14.18 11.91
N SER A 171 -13.22 -15.13 11.20
CA SER A 171 -13.66 -14.96 9.81
C SER A 171 -14.75 -13.89 9.67
N TYR A 172 -15.57 -13.64 10.71
CA TYR A 172 -16.53 -12.54 10.75
C TYR A 172 -15.88 -11.14 10.83
N LEU A 173 -14.55 -11.08 11.01
CA LEU A 173 -13.76 -9.85 11.07
C LEU A 173 -12.82 -9.72 9.86
N GLU A 174 -12.92 -10.64 8.90
CA GLU A 174 -11.97 -10.79 7.80
C GLU A 174 -12.72 -11.02 6.47
N ASP A 175 -13.75 -10.22 6.24
CA ASP A 175 -14.62 -10.27 5.07
C ASP A 175 -14.18 -9.29 3.97
N GLN A 176 -12.87 -9.22 3.73
CA GLN A 176 -12.32 -8.39 2.66
C GLN A 176 -12.75 -8.91 1.28
N ASP A 177 -12.95 -7.99 0.33
CA ASP A 177 -13.14 -8.30 -1.10
C ASP A 177 -11.89 -8.94 -1.71
N MET A 178 -11.74 -10.25 -1.52
CA MET A 178 -10.60 -11.05 -1.98
C MET A 178 -10.90 -12.55 -1.95
N TRP A 179 -9.93 -13.37 -2.36
CA TRP A 179 -10.03 -14.83 -2.24
C TRP A 179 -10.00 -15.32 -0.79
N TRP A 180 -10.95 -16.18 -0.44
CA TRP A 180 -10.87 -17.08 0.70
C TRP A 180 -9.89 -18.23 0.41
N LEU A 181 -8.74 -18.15 1.05
CA LEU A 181 -7.63 -19.09 0.95
C LEU A 181 -7.12 -19.32 2.37
N SER A 182 -6.55 -20.47 2.69
CA SER A 182 -6.13 -20.74 4.07
C SER A 182 -4.82 -21.51 4.12
N GLY A 183 -4.11 -21.34 5.23
CA GLY A 183 -2.79 -21.93 5.43
C GLY A 183 -1.89 -21.10 6.33
N ILE A 184 -0.71 -21.65 6.60
CA ILE A 184 0.40 -20.90 7.18
C ILE A 184 1.07 -20.19 6.00
N PHE A 185 0.73 -18.93 5.77
CA PHE A 185 1.01 -18.24 4.49
C PHE A 185 2.13 -17.20 4.59
N ARG A 186 2.66 -16.95 5.78
CA ARG A 186 3.93 -16.24 5.98
C ARG A 186 4.90 -17.07 6.80
N ASP A 187 6.08 -16.53 7.00
CA ASP A 187 7.19 -17.25 7.62
C ASP A 187 6.88 -17.78 9.03
N VAL A 188 7.54 -18.90 9.33
CA VAL A 188 7.62 -19.48 10.67
C VAL A 188 9.08 -19.47 11.09
N THR A 189 9.39 -18.77 12.18
CA THR A 189 10.78 -18.54 12.60
C THR A 189 10.95 -18.80 14.09
N LEU A 190 11.96 -19.58 14.46
CA LEU A 190 12.42 -19.68 15.83
C LEU A 190 13.46 -18.59 16.08
N LEU A 191 13.28 -17.79 17.13
CA LEU A 191 14.14 -16.66 17.48
C LEU A 191 14.71 -16.87 18.89
N ALA A 192 16.03 -16.90 19.02
CA ALA A 192 16.67 -16.84 20.33
C ALA A 192 16.47 -15.45 20.96
N ARG A 193 16.21 -15.40 22.26
CA ARG A 193 16.00 -14.16 23.02
C ARG A 193 17.05 -14.09 24.14
N PRO A 194 18.24 -13.52 23.87
CA PRO A 194 19.33 -13.51 24.84
C PRO A 194 18.95 -12.71 26.10
N ALA A 195 19.41 -13.16 27.26
CA ALA A 195 19.20 -12.42 28.51
C ALA A 195 19.90 -11.05 28.44
N GLY A 196 19.17 -9.98 28.72
CA GLY A 196 19.65 -8.60 28.52
C GLY A 196 19.63 -8.14 27.05
N GLY A 197 18.97 -8.90 26.17
CA GLY A 197 18.61 -8.47 24.82
C GLY A 197 17.49 -7.44 24.81
N ILE A 198 17.10 -7.03 23.61
CA ILE A 198 16.12 -5.99 23.34
C ILE A 198 14.78 -6.67 23.05
N GLY A 199 13.82 -6.53 23.95
CA GLY A 199 12.45 -7.04 23.81
C GLY A 199 11.72 -6.39 22.66
N ASP A 200 11.59 -5.08 22.76
CA ASP A 200 10.95 -4.20 21.79
C ASP A 200 11.65 -2.83 21.76
N TYR A 201 11.44 -2.07 20.68
CA TYR A 201 11.87 -0.68 20.62
C TYR A 201 10.96 0.16 19.73
N TRP A 202 10.93 1.46 20.02
CA TRP A 202 10.22 2.46 19.25
C TRP A 202 11.11 3.66 18.94
N VAL A 203 11.40 3.87 17.66
CA VAL A 203 12.13 5.03 17.14
C VAL A 203 11.15 6.16 16.88
N ARG A 204 11.31 7.27 17.61
CA ARG A 204 10.63 8.54 17.32
C ARG A 204 11.64 9.47 16.67
N ALA A 205 11.43 9.81 15.40
CA ALA A 205 12.38 10.55 14.56
C ALA A 205 11.68 11.74 13.89
N ASP A 206 11.53 12.82 14.64
CA ASP A 206 10.86 14.04 14.19
C ASP A 206 11.80 14.92 13.36
N TYR A 207 11.25 15.69 12.42
CA TYR A 207 11.96 16.70 11.65
C TYR A 207 11.29 18.07 11.78
N ASP A 208 12.07 19.06 12.23
CA ASP A 208 11.66 20.45 12.27
C ASP A 208 12.07 21.16 10.97
N HIS A 209 11.09 21.38 10.11
CA HIS A 209 11.26 22.05 8.82
C HIS A 209 11.63 23.54 8.92
N THR A 210 11.50 24.17 10.09
CA THR A 210 11.86 25.58 10.29
C THR A 210 13.33 25.76 10.65
N THR A 211 13.92 24.77 11.34
CA THR A 211 15.32 24.80 11.79
C THR A 211 16.24 23.87 10.99
N GLY A 212 15.69 22.85 10.32
CA GLY A 212 16.44 21.79 9.64
C GLY A 212 17.00 20.73 10.59
N LEU A 213 16.53 20.68 11.83
CA LEU A 213 16.97 19.71 12.85
C LEU A 213 16.05 18.50 12.88
N GLY A 214 16.65 17.31 12.95
CA GLY A 214 15.99 16.07 13.32
C GLY A 214 16.12 15.82 14.82
N THR A 215 15.09 15.29 15.46
CA THR A 215 15.14 14.81 16.85
C THR A 215 14.83 13.33 16.90
N VAL A 216 15.79 12.53 17.36
CA VAL A 216 15.61 11.08 17.55
C VAL A 216 15.53 10.73 19.04
N ARG A 217 14.58 9.87 19.39
CA ARG A 217 14.46 9.23 20.70
C ARG A 217 14.05 7.78 20.50
N VAL A 218 14.77 6.84 21.12
CA VAL A 218 14.45 5.41 21.05
C VAL A 218 13.92 4.96 22.39
N GLU A 219 12.65 4.57 22.46
CA GLU A 219 12.06 3.95 23.65
C GLU A 219 12.25 2.44 23.57
N THR A 220 12.68 1.77 24.64
CA THR A 220 12.95 0.33 24.66
C THR A 220 12.89 -0.19 26.09
N ASP A 221 12.78 -1.51 26.25
CA ASP A 221 12.74 -2.22 27.53
C ASP A 221 14.12 -2.61 28.09
N ALA A 222 15.19 -2.30 27.35
CA ALA A 222 16.57 -2.61 27.72
C ALA A 222 17.46 -1.36 27.84
N ASP A 223 18.53 -1.46 28.65
CA ASP A 223 19.60 -0.45 28.70
C ASP A 223 20.44 -0.52 27.42
N ALA A 224 19.94 0.10 26.34
CA ALA A 224 20.53 0.05 25.02
C ALA A 224 21.16 1.38 24.58
N LEU A 225 22.12 1.28 23.67
CA LEU A 225 22.88 2.40 23.11
C LEU A 225 22.61 2.51 21.61
N LEU A 226 22.25 3.71 21.15
CA LEU A 226 22.03 4.06 19.76
C LEU A 226 23.31 4.59 19.12
N SER A 227 23.68 4.03 17.98
CA SER A 227 24.73 4.56 17.11
C SER A 227 24.19 4.84 15.72
N ILE A 228 24.53 6.00 15.16
CA ILE A 228 24.19 6.43 13.79
C ILE A 228 25.49 6.98 13.18
N PRO A 229 26.34 6.13 12.56
CA PRO A 229 27.70 6.50 12.16
C PRO A 229 27.75 7.70 11.21
N GLU A 230 26.83 7.78 10.25
CA GLU A 230 26.81 8.87 9.27
C GLU A 230 26.52 10.25 9.91
N LEU A 231 25.77 10.27 11.01
CA LEU A 231 25.49 11.47 11.78
C LEU A 231 26.52 11.73 12.90
N GLY A 232 27.59 10.92 12.98
CA GLY A 232 28.60 11.04 14.02
C GLY A 232 28.10 10.67 15.42
N VAL A 233 26.99 9.93 15.53
CA VAL A 233 26.40 9.50 16.80
C VAL A 233 26.98 8.14 17.18
N SER A 234 27.62 8.06 18.35
CA SER A 234 28.14 6.82 18.92
C SER A 234 27.63 6.65 20.34
N ASP A 235 27.13 5.46 20.64
CA ASP A 235 26.76 5.02 21.99
C ASP A 235 25.84 6.01 22.76
N HIS A 236 24.91 6.66 22.06
CA HIS A 236 23.94 7.56 22.66
C HIS A 236 22.89 6.76 23.44
N PRO A 237 22.65 7.03 24.74
CA PRO A 237 21.69 6.26 25.52
C PRO A 237 20.27 6.31 24.93
N ALA A 238 19.64 5.14 24.76
CA ALA A 238 18.23 5.06 24.46
C ALA A 238 17.40 5.78 25.55
N GLY A 239 16.22 6.28 25.17
CA GLY A 239 15.33 7.04 26.03
C GLY A 239 15.63 8.54 26.11
N LEU A 240 16.85 8.98 25.80
CA LEU A 240 17.22 10.40 25.76
C LEU A 240 17.05 10.99 24.35
N PRO A 241 16.34 12.13 24.18
CA PRO A 241 16.23 12.78 22.88
C PRO A 241 17.58 13.36 22.42
N LEU A 242 17.88 13.23 21.13
CA LEU A 242 19.05 13.80 20.48
C LEU A 242 18.63 14.64 19.27
N ALA A 243 18.99 15.92 19.27
CA ALA A 243 18.71 16.85 18.17
C ALA A 243 19.98 17.16 17.36
N LEU A 244 19.89 17.06 16.03
CA LEU A 244 21.01 17.26 15.11
C LEU A 244 20.56 17.62 13.70
N PRO A 245 21.39 18.27 12.86
CA PRO A 245 21.06 18.52 11.46
C PRO A 245 20.89 17.21 10.70
N VAL A 246 19.81 17.10 9.91
CA VAL A 246 19.51 15.92 9.09
C VAL A 246 18.88 16.33 7.76
N GLU A 247 18.92 15.41 6.80
CA GLU A 247 18.07 15.43 5.62
C GLU A 247 16.76 14.69 5.95
N PRO A 248 15.59 15.29 5.67
CA PRO A 248 14.31 14.66 6.00
C PRO A 248 13.97 13.52 5.04
N TRP A 249 13.21 12.54 5.55
CA TRP A 249 12.61 11.49 4.75
C TRP A 249 11.31 11.99 4.08
N SER A 250 11.13 11.68 2.80
CA SER A 250 9.87 11.80 2.08
C SER A 250 9.76 10.74 0.98
N ALA A 251 8.56 10.53 0.41
CA ALA A 251 8.39 9.62 -0.73
C ALA A 251 9.19 10.05 -1.99
N GLU A 252 9.59 11.32 -2.09
CA GLU A 252 10.40 11.85 -3.20
C GLU A 252 11.90 11.76 -2.93
N SER A 253 12.29 11.85 -1.66
CA SER A 253 13.67 11.74 -1.17
C SER A 253 13.68 10.83 0.07
N PRO A 254 13.69 9.49 -0.11
CA PRO A 254 13.53 8.53 0.98
C PRO A 254 14.81 8.35 1.79
N ARG A 255 15.24 9.42 2.45
CA ARG A 255 16.50 9.45 3.20
C ARG A 255 16.43 8.59 4.46
N LEU A 256 17.18 7.49 4.47
CA LEU A 256 17.30 6.59 5.63
C LEU A 256 18.72 6.60 6.19
N TYR A 257 18.86 6.86 7.48
CA TYR A 257 20.13 6.75 8.20
C TYR A 257 20.28 5.37 8.80
N ASP A 258 21.31 4.64 8.38
CA ASP A 258 21.65 3.34 8.96
C ASP A 258 22.28 3.53 10.35
N GLY A 259 21.82 2.72 11.30
CA GLY A 259 22.31 2.72 12.67
C GLY A 259 22.15 1.37 13.33
N SER A 260 22.46 1.33 14.62
CA SER A 260 22.23 0.14 15.44
C SER A 260 21.85 0.51 16.86
N LEU A 261 20.94 -0.25 17.44
CA LEU A 261 20.62 -0.27 18.86
C LEU A 261 21.34 -1.47 19.48
N SER A 262 22.19 -1.26 20.48
CA SER A 262 23.03 -2.33 21.05
C SER A 262 22.93 -2.41 22.56
N THR A 263 22.83 -3.62 23.09
CA THR A 263 23.14 -3.94 24.49
C THR A 263 24.45 -4.73 24.55
N ALA A 264 24.82 -5.23 25.73
CA ALA A 264 25.92 -6.19 25.85
C ALA A 264 25.61 -7.56 25.21
N ALA A 265 24.34 -7.86 24.94
CA ALA A 265 23.86 -9.19 24.55
C ALA A 265 23.25 -9.26 23.14
N GLU A 266 22.79 -8.14 22.58
CA GLU A 266 22.11 -8.10 21.29
C GLU A 266 22.37 -6.78 20.57
N ARG A 267 22.50 -6.84 19.25
CA ARG A 267 22.55 -5.69 18.35
C ARG A 267 21.42 -5.79 17.33
N VAL A 268 20.58 -4.76 17.31
CA VAL A 268 19.48 -4.59 16.37
C VAL A 268 19.85 -3.51 15.34
N PRO A 269 19.95 -3.82 14.04
CA PRO A 269 20.06 -2.80 13.01
C PRO A 269 18.81 -1.92 12.98
N VAL A 270 18.98 -0.62 12.86
CA VAL A 270 17.87 0.34 12.72
C VAL A 270 18.09 1.22 11.50
N ARG A 271 17.02 1.54 10.79
CA ARG A 271 17.02 2.51 9.68
C ARG A 271 16.08 3.64 10.06
N ILE A 272 16.59 4.87 10.08
CA ILE A 272 15.88 6.03 10.63
C ILE A 272 15.58 7.02 9.52
N GLY A 273 14.29 7.26 9.24
CA GLY A 273 13.83 8.35 8.37
C GLY A 273 13.24 9.48 9.22
N PHE A 274 13.86 10.65 9.21
CA PHE A 274 13.39 11.80 9.99
C PHE A 274 12.24 12.50 9.28
N ARG A 275 11.04 12.47 9.86
CA ARG A 275 9.87 13.13 9.30
C ARG A 275 8.80 13.38 10.35
N THR A 276 8.11 14.50 10.25
CA THR A 276 6.99 14.83 11.13
C THR A 276 5.70 14.99 10.34
N VAL A 277 4.66 14.26 10.76
CA VAL A 277 3.29 14.35 10.21
C VAL A 277 2.49 15.30 11.10
N THR A 278 1.74 16.22 10.49
CA THR A 278 0.86 17.15 11.21
C THR A 278 -0.42 17.36 10.42
N ILE A 279 -1.51 17.64 11.12
CA ILE A 279 -2.73 18.17 10.53
C ILE A 279 -2.88 19.61 11.00
N ASP A 280 -2.99 20.54 10.05
CA ASP A 280 -3.15 21.96 10.32
C ASP A 280 -3.93 22.64 9.18
N ASP A 281 -4.90 23.48 9.54
CA ASP A 281 -5.81 24.16 8.60
C ASP A 281 -6.52 23.21 7.61
N GLY A 282 -7.00 22.06 8.10
CA GLY A 282 -7.61 21.02 7.26
C GLY A 282 -6.66 20.40 6.26
N GLN A 283 -5.34 20.47 6.50
CA GLN A 283 -4.33 19.92 5.60
C GLN A 283 -3.48 18.86 6.27
N LEU A 284 -3.33 17.70 5.62
CA LEU A 284 -2.33 16.71 6.00
C LEU A 284 -0.97 17.19 5.47
N LYS A 285 -0.04 17.41 6.39
CA LYS A 285 1.30 17.92 6.09
C LYS A 285 2.36 16.94 6.56
N VAL A 286 3.44 16.83 5.79
CA VAL A 286 4.69 16.21 6.23
C VAL A 286 5.82 17.21 6.04
N ASN A 287 6.67 17.34 7.06
CA ASN A 287 7.80 18.27 7.05
C ASN A 287 7.38 19.71 6.70
N GLY A 288 6.22 20.13 7.23
CA GLY A 288 5.65 21.48 7.02
C GLY A 288 4.97 21.71 5.67
N ARG A 289 4.94 20.71 4.78
CA ARG A 289 4.34 20.84 3.44
C ARG A 289 3.10 19.96 3.32
N ARG A 290 2.05 20.49 2.69
CA ARG A 290 0.86 19.72 2.29
C ARG A 290 1.28 18.56 1.39
N LEU A 291 0.66 17.39 1.58
CA LEU A 291 0.84 16.24 0.70
C LEU A 291 -0.24 16.18 -0.39
N LEU A 292 0.16 15.77 -1.59
CA LEU A 292 -0.78 15.28 -2.60
C LEU A 292 -0.55 13.79 -2.84
N LEU A 293 -1.43 12.96 -2.28
CA LEU A 293 -1.40 11.51 -2.36
C LEU A 293 -1.88 11.05 -3.74
N ARG A 294 -0.99 10.37 -4.46
CA ARG A 294 -1.21 9.74 -5.77
C ARG A 294 -1.12 8.25 -5.54
N GLY A 295 -2.17 7.72 -4.93
CA GLY A 295 -2.13 6.43 -4.29
C GLY A 295 -2.76 5.31 -5.09
N VAL A 296 -2.48 4.09 -4.65
CA VAL A 296 -3.19 2.86 -5.04
C VAL A 296 -3.50 2.03 -3.80
N ASN A 297 -4.63 1.33 -3.79
CA ASN A 297 -4.90 0.24 -2.86
C ASN A 297 -4.11 -1.00 -3.31
N ARG A 298 -3.48 -1.72 -2.38
CA ARG A 298 -2.68 -2.89 -2.71
C ARG A 298 -2.97 -4.05 -1.77
N HIS A 299 -3.61 -5.08 -2.30
CA HIS A 299 -3.66 -6.42 -1.73
C HIS A 299 -2.35 -7.20 -1.95
N GLU A 300 -2.12 -8.22 -1.12
CA GLU A 300 -1.03 -9.19 -1.34
C GLU A 300 -1.55 -10.40 -2.13
N HIS A 301 -1.25 -10.43 -3.43
CA HIS A 301 -1.64 -11.55 -4.29
C HIS A 301 -0.61 -11.91 -5.32
N HIS A 302 -0.46 -13.21 -5.57
CA HIS A 302 0.32 -13.76 -6.66
C HIS A 302 -0.50 -14.86 -7.35
N PRO A 303 -0.58 -14.87 -8.70
CA PRO A 303 -1.50 -15.73 -9.43
C PRO A 303 -1.29 -17.24 -9.21
N ARG A 304 -0.14 -17.66 -8.69
CA ARG A 304 0.17 -19.08 -8.43
C ARG A 304 0.23 -19.44 -6.95
N THR A 305 0.40 -18.46 -6.07
CA THR A 305 0.70 -18.69 -4.64
C THR A 305 -0.21 -17.90 -3.70
N GLY A 306 -1.20 -17.19 -4.25
CA GLY A 306 -2.20 -16.45 -3.48
C GLY A 306 -1.52 -15.38 -2.64
N ARG A 307 -1.78 -15.37 -1.33
CA ARG A 307 -1.19 -14.40 -0.39
C ARG A 307 0.30 -14.58 -0.11
N VAL A 308 0.94 -15.65 -0.60
CA VAL A 308 2.40 -15.79 -0.50
C VAL A 308 3.04 -15.02 -1.64
N VAL A 309 3.39 -13.75 -1.39
CA VAL A 309 4.03 -12.87 -2.37
C VAL A 309 5.54 -12.82 -2.13
N PRO A 310 6.38 -13.33 -3.05
CA PRO A 310 7.83 -13.24 -2.92
C PRO A 310 8.32 -11.78 -2.82
N ARG A 311 9.38 -11.56 -2.04
CA ARG A 311 9.92 -10.21 -1.80
C ARG A 311 10.37 -9.50 -3.10
N ASP A 312 10.87 -10.24 -4.08
CA ASP A 312 11.26 -9.71 -5.38
C ASP A 312 10.05 -9.29 -6.23
N VAL A 313 8.91 -9.99 -6.11
CA VAL A 313 7.63 -9.57 -6.69
C VAL A 313 7.11 -8.31 -6.00
N ALA A 314 7.17 -8.24 -4.67
CA ALA A 314 6.79 -7.03 -3.93
C ALA A 314 7.67 -5.82 -4.29
N LEU A 315 8.98 -6.03 -4.48
CA LEU A 315 9.89 -5.01 -5.00
C LEU A 315 9.49 -4.60 -6.42
N ALA A 316 9.19 -5.55 -7.31
CA ALA A 316 8.75 -5.24 -8.67
C ALA A 316 7.48 -4.38 -8.68
N ASP A 317 6.52 -4.65 -7.81
CA ASP A 317 5.32 -3.81 -7.62
C ASP A 317 5.73 -2.37 -7.24
N VAL A 318 6.55 -2.20 -6.19
CA VAL A 318 7.03 -0.87 -5.74
C VAL A 318 7.75 -0.12 -6.86
N LEU A 319 8.64 -0.79 -7.59
CA LEU A 319 9.36 -0.17 -8.69
C LEU A 319 8.42 0.23 -9.84
N LEU A 320 7.43 -0.60 -10.16
CA LEU A 320 6.45 -0.31 -11.20
C LEU A 320 5.56 0.87 -10.82
N MET A 321 5.11 0.93 -9.56
CA MET A 321 4.40 2.07 -8.96
C MET A 321 5.19 3.37 -9.14
N LYS A 322 6.47 3.39 -8.72
CA LYS A 322 7.34 4.58 -8.83
C LYS A 322 7.53 5.03 -10.28
N ARG A 323 7.70 4.07 -11.22
CA ARG A 323 7.80 4.35 -12.66
C ARG A 323 6.51 4.92 -13.27
N HIS A 324 5.38 4.70 -12.62
CA HIS A 324 4.08 5.27 -12.98
C HIS A 324 3.65 6.40 -12.04
N HIS A 325 4.64 6.98 -11.34
CA HIS A 325 4.51 8.23 -10.57
C HIS A 325 3.64 8.13 -9.31
N VAL A 326 3.24 6.90 -8.94
CA VAL A 326 2.59 6.59 -7.66
C VAL A 326 3.53 6.98 -6.52
N ASN A 327 3.01 7.69 -5.53
CA ASN A 327 3.76 8.13 -4.35
C ASN A 327 3.18 7.60 -3.03
N ALA A 328 2.05 6.90 -3.06
CA ALA A 328 1.37 6.42 -1.87
C ALA A 328 0.73 5.03 -2.08
N VAL A 329 0.59 4.26 -1.00
CA VAL A 329 -0.10 2.96 -0.98
C VAL A 329 -0.98 2.86 0.27
N ARG A 330 -2.19 2.32 0.11
CA ARG A 330 -3.01 1.83 1.21
C ARG A 330 -2.93 0.30 1.22
N THR A 331 -2.68 -0.29 2.39
CA THR A 331 -2.54 -1.75 2.54
C THR A 331 -3.91 -2.40 2.71
N SER A 332 -4.72 -2.38 1.64
CA SER A 332 -6.10 -2.87 1.65
C SER A 332 -6.15 -4.39 1.88
N HIS A 333 -6.87 -4.91 2.89
CA HIS A 333 -7.36 -4.23 4.11
C HIS A 333 -6.82 -4.91 5.36
N TYR A 334 -5.49 -4.99 5.40
CA TYR A 334 -4.74 -5.66 6.45
C TYR A 334 -3.25 -5.30 6.37
N PRO A 335 -2.49 -5.52 7.46
CA PRO A 335 -1.08 -5.20 7.43
C PRO A 335 -0.34 -6.16 6.47
N PRO A 336 0.52 -5.64 5.57
CA PRO A 336 1.21 -6.44 4.56
C PRO A 336 2.33 -7.27 5.21
N ASP A 337 3.07 -8.06 4.44
CA ASP A 337 4.34 -8.59 4.91
C ASP A 337 5.26 -7.42 5.33
N PRO A 338 5.93 -7.48 6.51
CA PRO A 338 6.81 -6.41 6.97
C PRO A 338 7.89 -5.99 5.94
N ALA A 339 8.32 -6.91 5.08
CA ALA A 339 9.28 -6.62 4.02
C ALA A 339 8.74 -5.64 2.96
N PHE A 340 7.42 -5.56 2.78
CA PHE A 340 6.82 -4.56 1.87
C PHE A 340 6.97 -3.14 2.43
N LEU A 341 6.75 -2.94 3.73
CA LEU A 341 6.93 -1.62 4.35
C LEU A 341 8.40 -1.19 4.35
N GLU A 342 9.34 -2.13 4.46
CA GLU A 342 10.77 -1.87 4.26
C GLU A 342 11.09 -1.35 2.86
N LEU A 343 10.40 -1.88 1.84
CA LEU A 343 10.53 -1.40 0.47
C LEU A 343 9.91 0.00 0.31
N CYS A 344 8.78 0.28 0.96
CA CYS A 344 8.20 1.61 0.98
C CYS A 344 9.11 2.65 1.65
N ASP A 345 9.79 2.28 2.75
CA ASP A 345 10.79 3.11 3.42
C ASP A 345 11.97 3.44 2.48
N GLU A 346 12.47 2.44 1.75
CA GLU A 346 13.68 2.52 0.92
C GLU A 346 13.47 3.21 -0.44
N TYR A 347 12.37 2.91 -1.11
CA TYR A 347 12.06 3.44 -2.45
C TYR A 347 11.14 4.66 -2.43
N GLY A 348 10.58 4.98 -1.26
CA GLY A 348 9.77 6.17 -1.02
C GLY A 348 8.34 6.03 -1.50
N LEU A 349 7.48 5.50 -0.64
CA LEU A 349 6.02 5.53 -0.76
C LEU A 349 5.42 5.94 0.58
N TRP A 350 4.46 6.87 0.57
CA TRP A 350 3.61 7.14 1.74
C TRP A 350 2.67 5.96 1.99
N VAL A 351 2.49 5.54 3.23
CA VAL A 351 1.66 4.38 3.55
C VAL A 351 0.52 4.76 4.50
N ILE A 352 -0.70 4.35 4.13
CA ILE A 352 -1.80 4.11 5.07
C ILE A 352 -1.72 2.63 5.44
N ASP A 353 -1.30 2.34 6.66
CA ASP A 353 -1.17 0.98 7.17
C ASP A 353 -2.46 0.60 7.90
N GLU A 354 -3.15 -0.41 7.38
CA GLU A 354 -4.53 -0.73 7.72
C GLU A 354 -4.61 -2.00 8.56
N CYS A 355 -5.33 -1.90 9.68
CA CYS A 355 -5.59 -3.03 10.55
C CYS A 355 -6.40 -4.10 9.82
N ASP A 356 -6.13 -5.36 10.17
CA ASP A 356 -6.81 -6.53 9.64
C ASP A 356 -8.24 -6.62 10.21
N LEU A 357 -9.18 -5.89 9.60
CA LEU A 357 -10.58 -5.80 10.06
C LEU A 357 -11.51 -5.41 8.91
N GLU A 358 -12.47 -6.29 8.60
CA GLU A 358 -13.60 -6.01 7.71
C GLU A 358 -14.83 -6.85 8.07
N THR A 359 -15.99 -6.22 8.17
CA THR A 359 -17.26 -6.89 8.51
C THR A 359 -18.37 -6.58 7.49
N HIS A 360 -18.02 -6.41 6.22
CA HIS A 360 -18.90 -5.86 5.19
C HIS A 360 -20.18 -6.70 4.98
N GLY A 361 -20.12 -8.01 5.13
CA GLY A 361 -21.26 -8.92 4.99
C GLY A 361 -22.37 -8.75 6.02
N PHE A 362 -22.19 -7.90 7.03
CA PHE A 362 -23.28 -7.44 7.90
C PHE A 362 -24.11 -6.29 7.28
N GLY A 363 -23.60 -5.61 6.24
CA GLY A 363 -24.29 -4.54 5.53
C GLY A 363 -25.65 -4.96 4.94
N PRO A 364 -25.75 -6.09 4.21
CA PRO A 364 -27.03 -6.63 3.75
C PRO A 364 -28.01 -7.04 4.86
N LEU A 365 -27.55 -7.09 6.11
CA LEU A 365 -28.35 -7.39 7.31
C LEU A 365 -28.65 -6.14 8.13
N ASP A 366 -28.58 -4.95 7.52
CA ASP A 366 -28.74 -3.66 8.18
C ASP A 366 -27.82 -3.49 9.42
N TRP A 367 -26.65 -4.14 9.38
CA TRP A 367 -25.65 -4.18 10.46
C TRP A 367 -26.13 -4.81 11.78
N GLU A 368 -27.22 -5.59 11.76
CA GLU A 368 -27.69 -6.31 12.94
C GLU A 368 -26.64 -7.33 13.44
N GLY A 369 -26.28 -7.24 14.72
CA GLY A 369 -25.27 -8.11 15.33
C GLY A 369 -23.84 -7.87 14.85
N ASN A 370 -23.56 -6.74 14.16
CA ASN A 370 -22.23 -6.42 13.66
C ASN A 370 -21.19 -6.38 14.81
N PRO A 371 -20.07 -7.14 14.69
CA PRO A 371 -18.97 -7.14 15.65
C PRO A 371 -18.43 -5.76 16.04
N SER A 372 -18.55 -4.72 15.20
CA SER A 372 -18.12 -3.35 15.54
C SER A 372 -18.86 -2.74 16.72
N ALA A 373 -20.10 -3.17 16.97
CA ALA A 373 -20.95 -2.67 18.06
C ALA A 373 -21.14 -3.67 19.20
N GLU A 374 -20.76 -4.93 19.02
CA GLU A 374 -20.99 -5.99 19.98
C GLU A 374 -19.85 -6.09 21.02
N PRO A 375 -20.11 -5.89 22.33
CA PRO A 375 -19.07 -5.87 23.36
C PRO A 375 -18.25 -7.17 23.47
N LEU A 376 -18.85 -8.28 23.02
CA LEU A 376 -18.21 -9.59 22.99
C LEU A 376 -16.92 -9.62 22.16
N TRP A 377 -16.79 -8.72 21.16
CA TRP A 377 -15.65 -8.64 20.25
C TRP A 377 -14.63 -7.57 20.63
N ALA A 378 -14.88 -6.79 21.68
CA ALA A 378 -14.09 -5.61 22.01
C ALA A 378 -12.59 -5.88 22.18
N ASP A 379 -12.24 -7.02 22.79
CA ASP A 379 -10.84 -7.38 23.00
C ASP A 379 -10.18 -7.93 21.72
N ALA A 380 -10.93 -8.53 20.80
CA ALA A 380 -10.41 -8.95 19.49
C ALA A 380 -10.11 -7.75 18.58
N TYR A 381 -10.99 -6.75 18.56
CA TYR A 381 -10.77 -5.48 17.86
C TYR A 381 -9.49 -4.79 18.36
N LEU A 382 -9.38 -4.67 19.69
CA LEU A 382 -8.22 -4.01 20.30
C LEU A 382 -6.91 -4.79 20.09
N ASP A 383 -6.95 -6.12 20.13
CA ASP A 383 -5.76 -6.96 19.84
C ASP A 383 -5.28 -6.77 18.41
N ARG A 384 -6.19 -6.77 17.42
CA ARG A 384 -5.87 -6.55 16.02
C ARG A 384 -5.17 -5.21 15.79
N MET A 385 -5.70 -4.13 16.40
CA MET A 385 -5.08 -2.81 16.31
C MET A 385 -3.71 -2.77 17.01
N ARG A 386 -3.59 -3.40 18.19
CA ARG A 386 -2.33 -3.48 18.93
C ARG A 386 -1.23 -4.15 18.11
N ARG A 387 -1.52 -5.32 17.54
CA ARG A 387 -0.56 -6.07 16.73
C ARG A 387 -0.17 -5.32 15.46
N THR A 388 -1.10 -4.59 14.84
CA THR A 388 -0.84 -3.72 13.68
C THR A 388 0.15 -2.60 14.05
N VAL A 389 -0.23 -1.75 15.00
CA VAL A 389 0.58 -0.57 15.37
C VAL A 389 1.93 -0.98 15.95
N GLU A 390 1.96 -1.96 16.85
CA GLU A 390 3.23 -2.35 17.50
C GLU A 390 4.24 -2.94 16.52
N ARG A 391 3.77 -3.66 15.49
CA ARG A 391 4.65 -4.26 14.48
C ARG A 391 5.36 -3.19 13.65
N ASP A 392 4.64 -2.14 13.25
CA ASP A 392 5.07 -1.22 12.19
C ASP A 392 5.36 0.21 12.65
N LYS A 393 5.25 0.51 13.95
CA LYS A 393 5.49 1.85 14.56
C LYS A 393 6.82 2.53 14.19
N ASN A 394 7.82 1.75 13.76
CA ASN A 394 9.16 2.21 13.39
C ASN A 394 9.31 2.61 11.91
N ARG A 395 8.26 2.46 11.09
CA ARG A 395 8.30 2.74 9.65
C ARG A 395 8.11 4.23 9.34
N PRO A 396 9.10 4.95 8.77
CA PRO A 396 8.90 6.34 8.36
C PRO A 396 7.85 6.48 7.23
N SER A 397 7.69 5.46 6.39
CA SER A 397 6.69 5.43 5.31
C SER A 397 5.25 5.51 5.80
N VAL A 398 4.94 4.87 6.92
CA VAL A 398 3.59 4.89 7.51
C VAL A 398 3.29 6.29 8.03
N ILE A 399 2.29 6.93 7.46
CA ILE A 399 1.84 8.29 7.81
C ILE A 399 0.45 8.31 8.43
N LEU A 400 -0.38 7.29 8.23
CA LEU A 400 -1.67 7.12 8.90
C LEU A 400 -1.84 5.67 9.34
N TRP A 401 -2.56 5.49 10.46
CA TRP A 401 -3.08 4.20 10.90
C TRP A 401 -4.55 4.08 10.50
N SER A 402 -4.91 3.06 9.74
CA SER A 402 -6.32 2.78 9.43
C SER A 402 -6.90 1.71 10.35
N LEU A 403 -8.11 1.94 10.88
CA LEU A 403 -8.76 1.02 11.82
C LEU A 403 -9.27 -0.26 11.15
N GLY A 404 -9.41 -0.27 9.83
CA GLY A 404 -10.01 -1.36 9.06
C GLY A 404 -10.79 -0.80 7.87
N ASN A 405 -11.63 -1.62 7.27
CA ASN A 405 -12.46 -1.26 6.12
C ASN A 405 -13.91 -1.72 6.32
N GLU A 406 -14.87 -0.99 5.71
CA GLU A 406 -16.29 -1.37 5.57
C GLU A 406 -16.92 -2.12 6.76
N SER A 407 -16.62 -1.66 7.98
CA SER A 407 -17.05 -2.30 9.24
C SER A 407 -18.12 -1.49 9.96
N HIS A 408 -18.80 -0.58 9.26
CA HIS A 408 -19.78 0.36 9.80
C HIS A 408 -19.21 1.23 10.95
N THR A 409 -19.94 1.42 12.04
CA THR A 409 -19.49 2.19 13.20
C THR A 409 -19.85 1.47 14.49
N GLY A 410 -19.12 1.75 15.57
CA GLY A 410 -19.44 1.21 16.89
C GLY A 410 -18.35 1.44 17.95
N PRO A 411 -18.66 1.19 19.23
CA PRO A 411 -17.75 1.41 20.35
C PRO A 411 -16.42 0.64 20.25
N ASN A 412 -16.37 -0.49 19.54
CA ASN A 412 -15.12 -1.25 19.40
C ASN A 412 -14.12 -0.52 18.49
N LEU A 413 -14.59 0.13 17.42
CA LEU A 413 -13.78 0.99 16.55
C LEU A 413 -13.31 2.26 17.28
N GLU A 414 -14.21 2.89 18.05
CA GLU A 414 -13.86 4.04 18.90
C GLU A 414 -12.73 3.68 19.88
N ARG A 415 -12.83 2.51 20.54
CA ARG A 415 -11.79 2.01 21.45
C ARG A 415 -10.46 1.73 20.74
N MET A 416 -10.47 1.24 19.50
CA MET A 416 -9.23 1.08 18.70
C MET A 416 -8.60 2.44 18.39
N ALA A 417 -9.41 3.43 18.00
CA ALA A 417 -8.94 4.78 17.69
C ALA A 417 -8.35 5.48 18.93
N GLU A 418 -9.03 5.41 20.07
CA GLU A 418 -8.54 5.97 21.34
C GLU A 418 -7.21 5.33 21.76
N TRP A 419 -7.12 4.00 21.70
CA TRP A 419 -5.88 3.30 22.02
C TRP A 419 -4.74 3.71 21.08
N THR A 420 -5.01 3.81 19.77
CA THR A 420 -4.02 4.19 18.76
C THR A 420 -3.48 5.59 19.01
N ARG A 421 -4.34 6.58 19.24
CA ARG A 421 -3.90 7.95 19.57
C ARG A 421 -3.06 8.03 20.83
N HIS A 422 -3.42 7.24 21.84
CA HIS A 422 -2.64 7.20 23.08
C HIS A 422 -1.28 6.55 22.85
N ARG A 423 -1.24 5.45 22.07
CA ARG A 423 -0.02 4.67 21.82
C ARG A 423 0.96 5.37 20.88
N ASP A 424 0.45 5.96 19.81
CA ASP A 424 1.22 6.66 18.79
C ASP A 424 0.53 7.96 18.36
N PRO A 425 0.77 9.08 19.06
CA PRO A 425 0.23 10.37 18.67
C PRO A 425 0.97 11.01 17.47
N THR A 426 1.96 10.32 16.87
CA THR A 426 2.75 10.87 15.75
C THR A 426 2.11 10.64 14.39
N ARG A 427 1.04 9.84 14.32
CA ARG A 427 0.33 9.46 13.10
C ARG A 427 -1.17 9.62 13.29
N PRO A 428 -1.88 10.33 12.38
CA PRO A 428 -3.33 10.43 12.40
C PRO A 428 -4.04 9.08 12.22
N VAL A 429 -5.23 8.97 12.79
CA VAL A 429 -6.14 7.82 12.63
C VAL A 429 -7.06 8.03 11.43
N HIS A 430 -7.11 7.03 10.55
CA HIS A 430 -7.99 6.91 9.39
C HIS A 430 -9.05 5.83 9.63
N TYR A 431 -10.27 6.06 9.17
CA TYR A 431 -11.28 5.03 8.95
C TYR A 431 -12.42 5.65 8.14
N GLU A 432 -12.85 5.00 7.06
CA GLU A 432 -13.88 5.54 6.17
C GLU A 432 -15.28 5.42 6.79
N GLY A 433 -15.61 4.26 7.37
CA GLY A 433 -16.98 3.95 7.81
C GLY A 433 -17.55 4.85 8.92
N ASP A 434 -16.72 5.65 9.58
CA ASP A 434 -17.14 6.71 10.50
C ASP A 434 -17.43 8.00 9.74
N HIS A 435 -18.57 8.03 9.03
CA HIS A 435 -18.92 9.20 8.22
C HIS A 435 -18.97 10.46 9.08
N GLU A 436 -19.49 10.42 10.30
CA GLU A 436 -19.51 11.57 11.23
C GLU A 436 -18.12 12.05 11.67
N CYS A 437 -17.08 11.29 11.33
CA CYS A 437 -15.70 11.50 11.73
C CYS A 437 -15.58 11.67 13.24
N SER A 438 -16.38 10.95 14.03
CA SER A 438 -16.46 11.04 15.49
C SER A 438 -15.20 10.59 16.24
N TYR A 439 -14.43 9.67 15.67
CA TYR A 439 -13.20 9.15 16.29
C TYR A 439 -12.05 8.98 15.30
N VAL A 440 -12.04 9.72 14.20
CA VAL A 440 -10.91 9.80 13.25
C VAL A 440 -10.35 11.21 13.14
N ASP A 441 -9.17 11.30 12.53
CA ASP A 441 -8.41 12.54 12.37
C ASP A 441 -8.37 13.02 10.90
N VAL A 442 -8.91 12.22 9.96
CA VAL A 442 -9.05 12.57 8.54
C VAL A 442 -10.46 12.25 8.06
N HIS A 443 -11.02 13.10 7.18
CA HIS A 443 -12.30 12.81 6.51
C HIS A 443 -12.01 11.93 5.31
N SER A 444 -12.40 10.66 5.38
CA SER A 444 -12.23 9.71 4.29
C SER A 444 -13.57 9.37 3.67
N ARG A 445 -13.57 9.16 2.35
CA ARG A 445 -14.69 8.59 1.60
C ARG A 445 -14.16 7.62 0.55
N MET A 446 -14.99 6.65 0.21
CA MET A 446 -14.81 5.85 -1.00
C MET A 446 -15.77 6.30 -2.09
N TYR A 447 -15.27 6.39 -3.33
CA TYR A 447 -16.05 6.65 -4.55
C TYR A 447 -16.95 7.89 -4.54
N ALA A 448 -16.66 8.89 -3.70
CA ALA A 448 -17.41 10.15 -3.69
C ALA A 448 -17.32 10.84 -5.05
N THR A 449 -18.47 11.31 -5.57
CA THR A 449 -18.53 11.90 -6.91
C THR A 449 -17.69 13.18 -7.02
N HIS A 450 -17.35 13.61 -8.24
CA HIS A 450 -16.65 14.89 -8.44
C HIS A 450 -17.36 16.08 -7.80
N ALA A 451 -18.70 16.13 -7.87
CA ALA A 451 -19.50 17.19 -7.27
C ALA A 451 -19.44 17.17 -5.73
N GLU A 452 -19.41 15.98 -5.14
CA GLU A 452 -19.24 15.81 -3.70
C GLU A 452 -17.84 16.20 -3.25
N VAL A 453 -16.80 15.77 -3.98
CA VAL A 453 -15.41 16.18 -3.72
C VAL A 453 -15.25 17.69 -3.84
N GLU A 454 -15.88 18.33 -4.83
CA GLU A 454 -15.88 19.79 -4.97
C GLU A 454 -16.57 20.47 -3.78
N SER A 455 -17.73 19.97 -3.34
CA SER A 455 -18.44 20.49 -2.16
C SER A 455 -17.60 20.37 -0.89
N ILE A 456 -16.91 19.24 -0.70
CA ILE A 456 -15.98 19.04 0.42
C ILE A 456 -14.77 19.98 0.30
N GLY A 457 -14.22 20.17 -0.91
CA GLY A 457 -13.13 21.11 -1.18
C GLY A 457 -13.50 22.57 -0.90
N LEU A 458 -14.75 22.94 -1.17
CA LEU A 458 -15.33 24.24 -0.80
C LEU A 458 -15.66 24.37 0.69
N ARG A 459 -15.52 23.28 1.46
CA ARG A 459 -15.92 23.16 2.86
C ARG A 459 -17.40 23.46 3.08
N GLU A 460 -18.25 23.00 2.16
CA GLU A 460 -19.71 23.13 2.24
C GLU A 460 -20.37 21.91 2.92
N ASP A 461 -19.57 21.05 3.56
CA ASP A 461 -20.06 19.90 4.33
C ASP A 461 -20.96 20.36 5.49
N GLY A 462 -22.08 19.67 5.72
CA GLY A 462 -23.02 19.97 6.81
C GLY A 462 -22.45 19.72 8.22
N ASN A 463 -21.42 18.88 8.34
CA ASN A 463 -20.76 18.56 9.59
C ASN A 463 -19.56 19.50 9.83
N ALA A 464 -19.62 20.26 10.92
CA ALA A 464 -18.60 21.26 11.26
C ALA A 464 -17.21 20.67 11.50
N ARG A 465 -17.12 19.48 12.10
CA ARG A 465 -15.84 18.83 12.35
C ARG A 465 -15.17 18.43 11.05
N ARG A 466 -15.91 17.84 10.12
CA ARG A 466 -15.38 17.40 8.81
C ARG A 466 -14.77 18.54 8.01
N ARG A 467 -15.35 19.75 8.10
CA ARG A 467 -14.82 20.95 7.41
C ARG A 467 -13.40 21.35 7.84
N ASP A 468 -12.97 20.93 9.03
CA ASP A 468 -11.65 21.23 9.59
C ASP A 468 -10.65 20.07 9.43
N LEU A 469 -11.08 18.92 8.87
CA LEU A 469 -10.23 17.77 8.60
C LEU A 469 -9.70 17.79 7.17
N PRO A 470 -8.50 17.23 6.92
CA PRO A 470 -8.08 16.90 5.57
C PRO A 470 -8.99 15.81 5.01
N PHE A 471 -9.33 15.96 3.73
CA PHE A 471 -10.14 15.04 2.97
C PHE A 471 -9.26 14.17 2.08
N LEU A 472 -9.52 12.87 2.01
CA LEU A 472 -8.91 11.98 1.02
C LEU A 472 -9.92 10.95 0.52
N LEU A 473 -9.70 10.45 -0.69
CA LEU A 473 -10.42 9.28 -1.18
C LEU A 473 -9.60 8.02 -0.88
N CYS A 474 -9.99 7.23 0.12
CA CYS A 474 -9.30 5.96 0.39
C CYS A 474 -9.50 4.96 -0.75
N GLU A 475 -10.55 5.14 -1.54
CA GLU A 475 -10.82 4.42 -2.78
C GLU A 475 -11.49 5.36 -3.78
N TYR A 476 -11.00 5.39 -5.02
CA TYR A 476 -11.65 6.07 -6.13
C TYR A 476 -11.21 5.45 -7.46
N GLY A 477 -11.86 5.85 -8.54
CA GLY A 477 -11.45 5.43 -9.89
C GLY A 477 -11.37 3.92 -10.03
N HIS A 478 -12.44 3.20 -9.71
CA HIS A 478 -12.49 1.74 -9.80
C HIS A 478 -11.98 1.22 -11.15
N ALA A 479 -10.89 0.46 -11.16
CA ALA A 479 -10.06 0.18 -12.33
C ALA A 479 -10.46 -1.10 -13.10
N MET A 480 -11.57 -1.73 -12.71
CA MET A 480 -12.10 -2.94 -13.34
C MET A 480 -12.30 -2.86 -14.85
N GLY A 481 -11.59 -3.74 -15.54
CA GLY A 481 -11.69 -3.93 -16.99
C GLY A 481 -11.17 -2.73 -17.79
N ASN A 482 -12.05 -2.11 -18.58
CA ASN A 482 -11.69 -0.96 -19.41
C ASN A 482 -12.07 0.34 -18.69
N GLY A 483 -11.07 0.97 -18.09
CA GLY A 483 -11.20 2.16 -17.27
C GLY A 483 -9.89 2.43 -16.51
N PRO A 484 -9.91 3.32 -15.51
CA PRO A 484 -11.03 4.16 -15.07
C PRO A 484 -11.10 5.51 -15.81
N GLY A 485 -12.32 5.98 -16.09
CA GLY A 485 -12.57 7.32 -16.61
C GLY A 485 -12.70 8.38 -15.49
N GLY A 486 -12.62 9.66 -15.84
CA GLY A 486 -12.89 10.76 -14.90
C GLY A 486 -11.77 11.08 -13.90
N LEU A 487 -10.59 10.48 -14.05
CA LEU A 487 -9.44 10.70 -13.16
C LEU A 487 -8.86 12.12 -13.27
N LEU A 488 -8.95 12.75 -14.45
CA LEU A 488 -8.43 14.09 -14.69
C LEU A 488 -9.18 15.12 -13.84
N GLU A 489 -10.49 15.01 -13.78
CA GLU A 489 -11.38 15.87 -13.01
C GLU A 489 -11.10 15.74 -11.51
N TYR A 490 -10.87 14.53 -10.99
CA TYR A 490 -10.43 14.35 -9.61
C TYR A 490 -9.09 15.03 -9.34
N ARG A 491 -8.10 14.83 -10.21
CA ARG A 491 -6.79 15.50 -10.08
C ARG A 491 -6.95 17.02 -10.05
N GLU A 492 -7.80 17.60 -10.89
CA GLU A 492 -8.06 19.04 -10.89
C GLU A 492 -8.67 19.53 -9.57
N LEU A 493 -9.61 18.77 -8.99
CA LEU A 493 -10.20 19.09 -7.70
C LEU A 493 -9.17 19.00 -6.57
N PHE A 494 -8.36 17.94 -6.56
CA PHE A 494 -7.29 17.75 -5.58
C PHE A 494 -6.27 18.88 -5.65
N GLU A 495 -5.86 19.31 -6.84
CA GLU A 495 -4.91 20.43 -6.97
C GLU A 495 -5.54 21.78 -6.61
N ARG A 496 -6.83 21.97 -6.87
CA ARG A 496 -7.56 23.22 -6.62
C ARG A 496 -7.80 23.48 -5.13
N TYR A 497 -8.16 22.44 -4.37
CA TYR A 497 -8.59 22.59 -2.97
C TYR A 497 -7.54 22.04 -2.00
N PRO A 498 -6.89 22.88 -1.16
CA PRO A 498 -5.81 22.44 -0.27
C PRO A 498 -6.20 21.37 0.75
N ASN A 499 -7.47 21.33 1.17
CA ASN A 499 -7.96 20.31 2.09
C ASN A 499 -8.14 18.93 1.43
N CYS A 500 -8.20 18.84 0.10
CA CYS A 500 -8.29 17.58 -0.62
C CYS A 500 -6.89 17.00 -0.86
N GLN A 501 -6.51 15.92 -0.19
CA GLN A 501 -5.15 15.36 -0.20
C GLN A 501 -4.92 14.33 -1.30
N GLY A 502 -5.82 14.20 -2.27
CA GLY A 502 -5.74 13.18 -3.29
C GLY A 502 -6.50 11.91 -2.92
N GLY A 503 -6.05 10.78 -3.45
CA GLY A 503 -6.73 9.51 -3.23
C GLY A 503 -5.95 8.30 -3.70
N PHE A 504 -6.54 7.13 -3.46
CA PHE A 504 -5.96 5.82 -3.75
C PHE A 504 -6.86 5.09 -4.73
N VAL A 505 -6.34 4.79 -5.93
CA VAL A 505 -7.10 4.04 -6.94
C VAL A 505 -7.45 2.65 -6.41
N TRP A 506 -8.68 2.21 -6.63
CA TRP A 506 -9.11 0.82 -6.42
C TRP A 506 -9.02 0.04 -7.73
N GLU A 507 -8.10 -0.91 -7.90
CA GLU A 507 -6.94 -1.18 -7.05
C GLU A 507 -5.65 -1.37 -7.87
N TRP A 508 -4.56 -1.77 -7.22
CA TRP A 508 -3.27 -1.93 -7.88
C TRP A 508 -3.29 -3.08 -8.90
N LEU A 509 -3.77 -4.27 -8.53
CA LEU A 509 -3.59 -5.49 -9.30
C LEU A 509 -4.88 -6.31 -9.41
N ASP A 510 -5.04 -7.02 -10.51
CA ASP A 510 -6.07 -8.04 -10.66
C ASP A 510 -5.71 -9.29 -9.84
N HIS A 511 -6.70 -9.86 -9.15
CA HIS A 511 -6.53 -11.06 -8.34
C HIS A 511 -6.75 -12.37 -9.10
N GLY A 512 -6.50 -12.41 -10.41
CA GLY A 512 -6.64 -13.63 -11.18
C GLY A 512 -5.74 -14.77 -10.68
N LEU A 513 -6.30 -15.96 -10.47
CA LEU A 513 -5.54 -17.18 -10.16
C LEU A 513 -5.25 -17.94 -11.44
N LEU A 514 -4.01 -18.36 -11.66
CA LEU A 514 -3.67 -19.06 -12.90
C LEU A 514 -4.27 -20.48 -12.90
N ALA A 515 -5.18 -20.73 -13.85
CA ALA A 515 -5.81 -22.01 -14.09
C ALA A 515 -5.54 -22.45 -15.55
N GLY A 516 -4.59 -23.38 -15.74
CA GLY A 516 -4.17 -23.76 -17.09
C GLY A 516 -3.43 -22.62 -17.81
N ASP A 517 -4.04 -22.07 -18.85
CA ASP A 517 -3.51 -21.00 -19.71
C ASP A 517 -4.22 -19.64 -19.55
N HIS A 518 -5.17 -19.53 -18.62
CA HIS A 518 -5.89 -18.29 -18.33
C HIS A 518 -5.88 -17.97 -16.83
N PHE A 519 -6.31 -16.76 -16.50
CA PHE A 519 -6.55 -16.33 -15.12
C PHE A 519 -8.03 -16.52 -14.78
N ALA A 520 -8.28 -17.35 -13.77
CA ALA A 520 -9.59 -17.64 -13.22
C ALA A 520 -10.00 -16.59 -12.17
N TYR A 521 -11.31 -16.39 -12.05
CA TYR A 521 -11.97 -15.53 -11.07
C TYR A 521 -13.12 -16.28 -10.37
N GLY A 522 -13.92 -15.60 -9.55
CA GLY A 522 -14.97 -16.28 -8.76
C GLY A 522 -15.96 -17.06 -9.62
N GLY A 523 -16.27 -18.28 -9.18
CA GLY A 523 -17.15 -19.21 -9.88
C GLY A 523 -16.40 -20.22 -10.75
N ASP A 524 -15.17 -19.93 -11.17
CA ASP A 524 -14.36 -20.86 -11.97
C ASP A 524 -13.88 -22.07 -11.15
N PHE A 525 -13.90 -21.99 -9.82
CA PHE A 525 -13.59 -23.10 -8.92
C PHE A 525 -14.84 -23.87 -8.48
N GLY A 526 -16.02 -23.46 -8.94
CA GLY A 526 -17.30 -24.12 -8.67
C GLY A 526 -17.90 -23.73 -7.32
N GLU A 527 -17.60 -22.53 -6.84
CA GLU A 527 -18.32 -21.91 -5.72
C GLU A 527 -19.82 -21.81 -6.01
N THR A 528 -20.64 -21.97 -4.98
CA THR A 528 -22.11 -21.77 -5.11
C THR A 528 -22.49 -20.29 -4.97
N ILE A 529 -21.75 -19.56 -4.14
CA ILE A 529 -21.87 -18.11 -3.92
C ILE A 529 -20.53 -17.52 -4.32
N HIS A 530 -20.55 -16.57 -5.25
CA HIS A 530 -19.37 -15.84 -5.70
C HIS A 530 -19.76 -14.52 -6.35
N ASP A 531 -18.78 -13.62 -6.48
CA ASP A 531 -18.96 -12.29 -7.10
C ASP A 531 -18.28 -12.17 -8.47
N GLY A 532 -17.95 -13.32 -9.07
CA GLY A 532 -17.53 -13.38 -10.48
C GLY A 532 -16.16 -12.73 -10.68
N ASN A 533 -16.06 -11.88 -11.70
CA ASN A 533 -14.82 -11.21 -12.05
C ASN A 533 -14.60 -9.88 -11.30
N PHE A 534 -15.37 -9.59 -10.25
CA PHE A 534 -15.21 -8.36 -9.47
C PHE A 534 -13.81 -8.28 -8.81
N VAL A 535 -13.18 -9.43 -8.54
CA VAL A 535 -11.77 -9.57 -8.12
C VAL A 535 -10.72 -9.23 -9.21
N ILE A 536 -11.16 -8.87 -10.43
CA ILE A 536 -10.32 -8.50 -11.58
C ILE A 536 -10.52 -7.01 -11.85
N ASP A 537 -10.04 -6.20 -10.91
CA ASP A 537 -10.31 -4.79 -10.73
C ASP A 537 -9.06 -3.89 -10.61
N GLY A 538 -7.93 -4.36 -11.11
CA GLY A 538 -6.63 -3.71 -10.97
C GLY A 538 -6.17 -2.82 -12.13
N LEU A 539 -5.24 -1.91 -11.81
CA LEU A 539 -4.45 -1.17 -12.78
C LEU A 539 -3.40 -2.03 -13.50
N VAL A 540 -3.02 -3.19 -12.93
CA VAL A 540 -2.17 -4.19 -13.58
C VAL A 540 -2.84 -5.55 -13.63
N PHE A 541 -2.61 -6.28 -14.70
CA PHE A 541 -3.05 -7.67 -14.82
C PHE A 541 -2.35 -8.57 -13.79
N PRO A 542 -2.81 -9.82 -13.56
CA PRO A 542 -2.26 -10.68 -12.49
C PRO A 542 -0.75 -10.94 -12.59
N ASP A 543 -0.20 -10.87 -13.81
CA ASP A 543 1.22 -11.01 -14.13
C ASP A 543 2.03 -9.69 -14.09
N ARG A 544 1.43 -8.62 -13.57
CA ARG A 544 1.98 -7.25 -13.47
C ARG A 544 2.15 -6.53 -14.81
N THR A 545 1.55 -7.03 -15.88
CA THR A 545 1.45 -6.27 -17.13
C THR A 545 0.61 -5.01 -16.91
N PRO A 546 1.11 -3.80 -17.20
CA PRO A 546 0.34 -2.57 -17.10
C PRO A 546 -0.91 -2.59 -17.97
N SER A 547 -2.07 -2.22 -17.42
CA SER A 547 -3.27 -1.96 -18.21
C SER A 547 -3.20 -0.58 -18.88
N PRO A 548 -4.06 -0.30 -19.88
CA PRO A 548 -4.23 1.07 -20.39
C PRO A 548 -4.59 2.07 -19.29
N GLY A 549 -5.34 1.64 -18.26
CA GLY A 549 -5.70 2.45 -17.10
C GLY A 549 -4.49 2.94 -16.32
N LEU A 550 -3.46 2.11 -16.14
CA LEU A 550 -2.21 2.54 -15.49
C LEU A 550 -1.45 3.58 -16.33
N GLY A 551 -1.45 3.42 -17.66
CA GLY A 551 -0.84 4.39 -18.57
C GLY A 551 -1.51 5.77 -18.49
N GLU A 552 -2.84 5.81 -18.49
CA GLU A 552 -3.61 7.04 -18.34
C GLU A 552 -3.43 7.65 -16.94
N PHE A 553 -3.50 6.83 -15.89
CA PHE A 553 -3.30 7.28 -14.51
C PHE A 553 -1.92 7.93 -14.35
N ALA A 554 -0.84 7.28 -14.80
CA ALA A 554 0.52 7.82 -14.76
C ALA A 554 0.62 9.20 -15.44
N LYS A 555 -0.01 9.35 -16.61
CA LYS A 555 -0.04 10.64 -17.30
C LYS A 555 -0.78 11.72 -16.50
N ILE A 556 -1.90 11.37 -15.88
CA ILE A 556 -2.73 12.29 -15.09
C ILE A 556 -1.99 12.77 -13.84
N ILE A 557 -1.24 11.89 -13.18
CA ILE A 557 -0.53 12.20 -11.93
C ILE A 557 0.94 12.60 -12.12
N GLU A 558 1.36 12.93 -13.35
CA GLU A 558 2.75 13.28 -13.63
C GLU A 558 3.26 14.43 -12.74
N PRO A 559 4.43 14.28 -12.10
CA PRO A 559 4.96 15.31 -11.20
C PRO A 559 5.54 16.51 -11.93
N VAL A 560 5.75 16.42 -13.24
CA VAL A 560 6.21 17.53 -14.07
C VAL A 560 5.26 17.73 -15.23
N ARG A 561 4.43 18.78 -15.13
CA ARG A 561 3.46 19.11 -16.17
C ARG A 561 4.09 20.06 -17.17
N ILE A 562 4.03 19.68 -18.44
CA ILE A 562 4.52 20.48 -19.56
C ILE A 562 3.32 20.90 -20.41
N GLU A 563 3.18 22.19 -20.65
CA GLU A 563 2.10 22.75 -21.46
C GLU A 563 2.72 23.55 -22.60
N THR A 564 2.22 23.36 -23.83
CA THR A 564 2.66 24.11 -25.00
C THR A 564 1.61 25.13 -25.39
N GLY A 565 2.01 26.38 -25.63
CA GLY A 565 1.15 27.45 -26.09
C GLY A 565 1.76 28.28 -27.22
N PRO A 566 1.04 29.28 -27.74
CA PRO A 566 1.53 30.17 -28.80
C PRO A 566 2.79 30.94 -28.40
N ASP A 567 2.92 31.22 -27.10
CA ASP A 567 3.95 32.08 -26.52
C ASP A 567 5.17 31.31 -25.98
N GLY A 568 5.16 29.97 -26.04
CA GLY A 568 6.24 29.15 -25.48
C GLY A 568 5.79 27.81 -24.91
N ILE A 569 6.65 27.25 -24.07
CA ILE A 569 6.41 26.05 -23.26
C ILE A 569 6.36 26.48 -21.80
N ARG A 570 5.38 26.02 -21.05
CA ARG A 570 5.31 26.19 -19.60
C ARG A 570 5.66 24.86 -18.94
N VAL A 571 6.59 24.90 -17.99
CA VAL A 571 6.97 23.75 -17.16
C VAL A 571 6.55 24.05 -15.73
N SER A 572 5.76 23.15 -15.14
CA SER A 572 5.27 23.25 -13.76
C SER A 572 5.77 22.07 -12.95
N ASN A 573 6.35 22.35 -11.78
CA ASN A 573 6.82 21.33 -10.85
C ASN A 573 5.74 21.04 -9.81
N HIS A 574 5.14 19.85 -9.91
CA HIS A 574 4.13 19.33 -8.99
C HIS A 574 4.71 18.34 -7.96
N TYR A 575 6.03 18.20 -7.84
CA TYR A 575 6.62 17.55 -6.66
C TYR A 575 6.32 18.38 -5.40
N ASP A 576 6.16 17.71 -4.25
CA ASP A 576 5.89 18.31 -2.95
C ASP A 576 7.18 18.83 -2.28
N PHE A 577 8.33 18.20 -2.55
CA PHE A 577 9.62 18.50 -1.89
C PHE A 577 10.75 18.81 -2.86
N VAL A 578 10.93 18.03 -3.93
CA VAL A 578 12.12 18.13 -4.79
C VAL A 578 11.99 19.18 -5.90
N SER A 579 13.12 19.69 -6.38
CA SER A 579 13.20 20.56 -7.56
C SER A 579 13.39 19.75 -8.84
N THR A 580 13.24 20.37 -10.02
CA THR A 580 13.49 19.70 -11.31
C THR A 580 14.98 19.56 -11.68
N ALA A 581 15.91 19.84 -10.76
CA ALA A 581 17.36 19.75 -11.02
C ALA A 581 17.86 18.35 -11.42
N HIS A 582 17.09 17.31 -11.11
CA HIS A 582 17.42 15.93 -11.46
C HIS A 582 16.97 15.55 -12.88
N LEU A 583 16.35 16.47 -13.63
CA LEU A 583 15.71 16.21 -14.91
C LEU A 583 16.42 16.90 -16.07
N THR A 584 16.39 16.23 -17.22
CA THR A 584 16.75 16.79 -18.53
C THR A 584 15.50 16.91 -19.37
N PHE A 585 15.33 18.06 -20.03
CA PHE A 585 14.21 18.34 -20.90
C PHE A 585 14.64 18.20 -22.36
N THR A 586 13.92 17.40 -23.13
CA THR A 586 14.17 17.19 -24.56
C THR A 586 12.93 17.47 -25.38
N TRP A 587 13.11 17.72 -26.67
CA TRP A 587 12.02 17.87 -27.62
C TRP A 587 12.32 17.09 -28.90
N VAL A 588 11.26 16.62 -29.54
CA VAL A 588 11.29 15.92 -30.83
C VAL A 588 10.20 16.53 -31.71
N LEU A 589 10.54 16.87 -32.95
CA LEU A 589 9.62 17.33 -33.97
C LEU A 589 9.46 16.23 -35.02
N GLU A 590 8.22 15.85 -35.29
CA GLU A 590 7.86 14.82 -36.25
C GLU A 590 7.00 15.42 -37.36
N ASP A 591 7.28 15.08 -38.61
CA ASP A 591 6.46 15.42 -39.79
C ASP A 591 5.94 14.11 -40.39
N GLU A 592 4.62 13.92 -40.44
CA GLU A 592 3.98 12.66 -40.86
C GLU A 592 4.51 11.44 -40.07
N GLY A 593 4.81 11.63 -38.77
CA GLY A 593 5.34 10.60 -37.89
C GLY A 593 6.83 10.29 -38.05
N ILE A 594 7.56 11.05 -38.88
CA ILE A 594 9.00 10.90 -39.05
C ILE A 594 9.73 12.01 -38.30
N THR A 595 10.66 11.67 -37.41
CA THR A 595 11.51 12.66 -36.74
C THR A 595 12.32 13.48 -37.75
N VAL A 596 12.12 14.80 -37.74
CA VAL A 596 12.80 15.76 -38.62
C VAL A 596 13.77 16.68 -37.88
N ALA A 597 13.58 16.84 -36.57
CA ALA A 597 14.51 17.52 -35.67
C ALA A 597 14.27 17.11 -34.22
N ASP A 598 15.29 17.20 -33.40
CA ASP A 598 15.23 16.97 -31.96
C ASP A 598 16.29 17.83 -31.24
N GLY A 599 16.18 17.93 -29.93
CA GLY A 599 17.21 18.59 -29.14
C GLY A 599 16.89 18.66 -27.65
N VAL A 600 17.79 19.34 -26.93
CA VAL A 600 17.61 19.66 -25.51
C VAL A 600 16.90 21.01 -25.38
N LEU A 601 15.93 21.08 -24.47
CA LEU A 601 15.25 22.32 -24.09
C LEU A 601 15.91 22.86 -22.81
N ASP A 602 16.47 24.06 -22.87
CA ASP A 602 17.06 24.71 -21.70
C ASP A 602 15.96 25.21 -20.77
N VAL A 603 15.74 24.47 -19.68
CA VAL A 603 14.73 24.78 -18.65
C VAL A 603 15.46 25.07 -17.35
N PRO A 604 15.30 26.27 -16.75
CA PRO A 604 15.90 26.55 -15.46
C PRO A 604 15.30 25.64 -14.39
N VAL A 605 16.05 25.37 -13.32
CA VAL A 605 15.56 24.57 -12.19
C VAL A 605 14.29 25.20 -11.63
N VAL A 606 13.23 24.40 -11.54
CA VAL A 606 11.92 24.79 -11.03
C VAL A 606 11.77 24.15 -9.65
N HIS A 607 11.62 24.97 -8.61
CA HIS A 607 11.38 24.44 -7.26
C HIS A 607 9.96 23.93 -7.12
N SER A 608 9.74 23.03 -6.15
CA SER A 608 8.42 22.45 -5.87
C SER A 608 7.33 23.52 -5.78
N GLY A 609 6.21 23.28 -6.47
CA GLY A 609 5.04 24.17 -6.55
C GLY A 609 5.19 25.36 -7.49
N GLN A 610 6.32 25.53 -8.18
CA GLN A 610 6.56 26.65 -9.09
C GLN A 610 6.36 26.27 -10.56
N SER A 611 6.22 27.29 -11.42
CA SER A 611 6.22 27.16 -12.88
C SER A 611 7.20 28.13 -13.53
N VAL A 612 7.70 27.79 -14.71
CA VAL A 612 8.47 28.69 -15.57
C VAL A 612 8.01 28.62 -17.02
N GLY A 613 8.06 29.75 -17.72
CA GLY A 613 7.88 29.82 -19.17
C GLY A 613 9.23 29.80 -19.87
N VAL A 614 9.36 28.96 -20.90
CA VAL A 614 10.54 28.88 -21.77
C VAL A 614 10.12 29.08 -23.22
N PRO A 615 10.95 29.75 -24.05
CA PRO A 615 10.63 29.95 -25.45
C PRO A 615 10.62 28.62 -26.21
N LEU A 616 9.78 28.52 -27.25
CA LEU A 616 9.85 27.39 -28.17
C LEU A 616 11.25 27.33 -28.83
N PRO A 617 11.80 26.12 -29.04
CA PRO A 617 13.02 25.97 -29.81
C PRO A 617 12.80 26.44 -31.26
N ARG A 618 13.89 26.74 -31.97
CA ARG A 618 13.79 27.07 -33.40
C ARG A 618 13.47 25.80 -34.19
N LEU A 619 12.22 25.64 -34.58
CA LEU A 619 11.74 24.48 -35.32
C LEU A 619 11.96 24.66 -36.83
N PRO A 620 12.42 23.62 -37.56
CA PRO A 620 12.46 23.64 -39.02
C PRO A 620 11.06 23.75 -39.63
N VAL A 621 10.98 24.21 -40.87
CA VAL A 621 9.72 24.23 -41.63
C VAL A 621 9.43 22.82 -42.14
N THR A 622 8.21 22.38 -41.93
CA THR A 622 7.69 21.06 -42.31
C THR A 622 6.60 21.16 -43.36
N GLY A 623 6.29 20.04 -44.03
CA GLY A 623 5.37 20.00 -45.17
C GLY A 623 4.01 19.36 -44.88
N GLY A 624 3.93 18.49 -43.88
CA GLY A 624 2.75 17.69 -43.56
C GLY A 624 2.16 17.97 -42.17
N GLU A 625 1.49 16.96 -41.60
CA GLU A 625 1.04 16.99 -40.22
C GLU A 625 2.22 16.90 -39.26
N THR A 626 2.45 17.98 -38.53
CA THR A 626 3.63 18.14 -37.68
C THR A 626 3.28 18.14 -36.21
N TRP A 627 4.03 17.37 -35.43
CA TRP A 627 3.88 17.25 -33.98
C TRP A 627 5.18 17.59 -33.26
N LEU A 628 5.09 18.42 -32.23
CA LEU A 628 6.17 18.70 -31.30
C LEU A 628 5.89 17.96 -30.00
N THR A 629 6.79 17.07 -29.62
CA THR A 629 6.77 16.38 -28.33
C THR A 629 7.87 16.95 -27.45
N VAL A 630 7.53 17.32 -26.21
CA VAL A 630 8.49 17.78 -25.19
C VAL A 630 8.40 16.84 -24.00
N SER A 631 9.54 16.41 -23.47
CA SER A 631 9.61 15.43 -22.38
C SER A 631 10.60 15.86 -21.31
N ALA A 632 10.29 15.54 -20.06
CA ALA A 632 11.19 15.61 -18.92
C ALA A 632 11.60 14.18 -18.53
N SER A 633 12.91 13.93 -18.45
CA SER A 633 13.43 12.60 -18.14
C SER A 633 14.54 12.65 -17.08
N LEU A 634 14.74 11.54 -16.37
CA LEU A 634 15.81 11.42 -15.38
C LEU A 634 17.19 11.61 -16.02
N THR A 635 17.97 12.55 -15.48
CA THR A 635 19.35 12.82 -15.97
C THR A 635 20.31 11.69 -15.63
N SER A 636 20.06 10.99 -14.52
CA SER A 636 20.84 9.85 -14.04
C SER A 636 19.91 8.79 -13.48
N ALA A 637 20.39 7.55 -13.32
CA ALA A 637 19.58 6.49 -12.77
C ALA A 637 19.17 6.81 -11.31
N ALA A 638 17.90 6.60 -10.99
CA ALA A 638 17.39 6.57 -9.64
C ALA A 638 17.30 5.11 -9.16
N ALA A 639 17.11 4.90 -7.86
CA ALA A 639 16.93 3.54 -7.31
C ALA A 639 15.78 2.78 -7.98
N TRP A 640 14.77 3.49 -8.50
CA TRP A 640 13.55 2.90 -9.05
C TRP A 640 13.46 2.90 -10.58
N ALA A 641 14.31 3.66 -11.29
CA ALA A 641 14.30 3.73 -12.75
C ALA A 641 15.66 4.09 -13.36
N PRO A 642 15.97 3.62 -14.58
CA PRO A 642 17.18 4.00 -15.29
C PRO A 642 17.19 5.49 -15.69
N ALA A 643 18.37 6.02 -16.01
CA ALA A 643 18.50 7.31 -16.67
C ALA A 643 17.69 7.33 -17.98
N GLY A 644 17.09 8.47 -18.32
CA GLY A 644 16.22 8.63 -19.47
C GLY A 644 14.76 8.19 -19.25
N HIS A 645 14.39 7.66 -18.08
CA HIS A 645 12.98 7.42 -17.75
C HIS A 645 12.19 8.74 -17.75
N VAL A 646 11.09 8.77 -18.48
CA VAL A 646 10.24 9.96 -18.66
C VAL A 646 9.29 10.12 -17.48
N VAL A 647 9.31 11.30 -16.85
CA VAL A 647 8.46 11.66 -15.69
C VAL A 647 7.38 12.68 -16.01
N GLY A 648 7.35 13.16 -17.25
CA GLY A 648 6.34 14.09 -17.73
C GLY A 648 6.58 14.44 -19.19
N TRP A 649 5.51 14.60 -19.97
CA TRP A 649 5.63 14.90 -21.41
C TRP A 649 4.37 15.55 -21.97
N VAL A 650 4.48 16.22 -23.11
CA VAL A 650 3.32 16.71 -23.86
C VAL A 650 3.61 16.62 -25.34
N SER A 651 2.59 16.34 -26.15
CA SER A 651 2.66 16.41 -27.60
C SER A 651 1.62 17.40 -28.12
N CYS A 652 2.03 18.29 -29.02
CA CYS A 652 1.15 19.28 -29.61
C CYS A 652 1.32 19.39 -31.11
N ARG A 653 0.19 19.58 -31.79
CA ARG A 653 0.17 19.79 -33.23
C ARG A 653 0.68 21.18 -33.57
N CYS A 654 1.75 21.24 -34.35
CA CYS A 654 2.27 22.48 -34.93
C CYS A 654 1.36 22.90 -36.09
N ARG A 655 0.77 24.10 -36.03
CA ARG A 655 -0.01 24.63 -37.16
C ARG A 655 0.94 25.21 -38.20
N PRO A 656 0.82 24.86 -39.49
CA PRO A 656 1.59 25.51 -40.53
C PRO A 656 1.25 27.01 -40.53
N ARG A 657 2.28 27.86 -40.52
CA ARG A 657 2.11 29.31 -40.63
C ARG A 657 1.41 29.59 -41.97
N PRO A 658 0.24 30.25 -42.01
CA PRO A 658 -0.40 30.55 -43.28
C PRO A 658 0.60 31.35 -44.13
N PRO A 659 0.71 31.08 -45.44
CA PRO A 659 1.67 31.78 -46.29
C PRO A 659 1.41 33.28 -46.17
N SER A 660 2.44 34.03 -45.78
CA SER A 660 2.37 35.48 -45.71
C SER A 660 1.95 36.00 -47.08
N SER A 661 0.78 36.63 -47.17
CA SER A 661 0.40 37.36 -48.36
C SER A 661 1.32 38.55 -48.49
N ASP A 662 2.41 38.36 -49.24
CA ASP A 662 3.23 39.46 -49.73
C ASP A 662 2.30 40.45 -50.43
N ARG A 663 2.09 41.61 -49.79
CA ARG A 663 1.46 42.78 -50.42
C ARG A 663 2.34 43.21 -51.59
N ARG A 664 2.10 42.65 -52.77
CA ARG A 664 2.49 43.28 -54.03
C ARG A 664 1.66 44.54 -54.20
N VAL A 665 2.21 45.67 -53.77
CA VAL A 665 1.76 47.00 -54.20
C VAL A 665 2.13 47.12 -55.68
N ALA A 666 1.19 46.78 -56.56
CA ALA A 666 1.29 47.12 -57.97
C ALA A 666 0.55 48.44 -58.21
N ALA A 667 1.32 49.52 -58.32
CA ALA A 667 0.86 50.80 -58.85
C ALA A 667 0.29 50.60 -60.26
N ARG A 668 -0.90 51.15 -60.54
CA ARG A 668 -1.39 51.32 -61.90
C ARG A 668 -1.72 52.79 -62.16
N CYS A 669 -1.04 53.31 -63.17
CA CYS A 669 -1.23 54.61 -63.80
C CYS A 669 -2.66 54.82 -64.33
N SER A 670 -3.03 56.09 -64.40
CA SER A 670 -4.30 56.63 -64.85
C SER A 670 -4.40 56.88 -66.36
N ALA A 671 -5.66 56.84 -66.84
CA ALA A 671 -6.29 57.55 -67.98
C ALA A 671 -6.34 56.85 -69.38
N PRO A 672 -7.26 57.26 -70.30
CA PRO A 672 -8.74 57.31 -70.17
C PRO A 672 -9.56 56.87 -71.43
N GLN A 673 -10.90 56.73 -71.25
CA GLN A 673 -12.06 56.92 -72.17
C GLN A 673 -12.22 56.20 -73.54
N ALA A 674 -13.33 55.45 -73.66
CA ALA A 674 -14.36 55.41 -74.74
C ALA A 674 -15.24 54.16 -74.47
N GLY A 675 -16.58 54.09 -74.44
CA GLY A 675 -17.61 54.82 -75.17
C GLY A 675 -18.32 53.84 -76.12
N CYS A 676 -19.40 53.16 -75.71
CA CYS A 676 -20.49 52.73 -76.61
C CYS A 676 -21.69 52.13 -75.86
N CYS A 677 -22.87 52.68 -76.15
CA CYS A 677 -24.20 52.22 -75.74
C CYS A 677 -24.56 50.85 -76.36
N TRP A 678 -25.47 50.09 -75.75
CA TRP A 678 -26.72 49.56 -76.37
C TRP A 678 -27.53 48.76 -75.32
N VAL A 679 -28.80 49.13 -75.16
CA VAL A 679 -29.95 48.50 -74.46
C VAL A 679 -31.02 48.38 -75.56
N PRO A 680 -31.95 47.38 -75.67
CA PRO A 680 -32.92 46.89 -74.66
C PRO A 680 -33.18 45.35 -74.76
N ALA A 681 -34.06 44.66 -74.03
CA ALA A 681 -35.40 44.98 -73.54
C ALA A 681 -35.95 43.93 -72.54
N SER A 682 -36.86 44.38 -71.65
CA SER A 682 -38.14 43.78 -71.19
C SER A 682 -38.21 42.30 -70.74
N SER A 683 -38.99 41.86 -69.75
CA SER A 683 -39.81 42.47 -68.67
C SER A 683 -40.52 41.32 -67.92
N THR A 684 -40.54 41.38 -66.57
CA THR A 684 -41.60 40.96 -65.61
C THR A 684 -42.06 39.50 -65.50
N PRO A 685 -42.72 39.11 -64.38
CA PRO A 685 -42.97 39.82 -63.12
C PRO A 685 -42.09 39.38 -61.94
#